data_AF-A0A9X4BWB7-F1
#
_entry.id   AF-A0A9X4BWB7-F1
#
_cell.length_a   1.000
_cell.length_b   1.000
_cell.length_c   1.000
_cell.angle_alpha   90.00
_cell.angle_beta   90.00
_cell.angle_gamma   90.00
#
_symmetry.space_group_name_H-M   'P 1'
#
loop_
_entity.id
_entity.type
_entity.pdbx_description
1 polymer ?
#
loop_
_entity_poly.entity_id
_entity_poly.type
_entity_poly.pdbx_seq_one_letter_code
_entity_poly.pdbx_strand_id
1 'polypeptide(L)'
;MPAIALDRVQDDVATLLRRRSRRRFLPDAMPARDLGLMLSGIAQLRHSLLMFPKYQYGSAGNLYPIQVYLYAKPGRIAGLEPGYYYYNPRNHDLRTLPDGNALRAEDIGEENAALFDDCAFALLLVASMAAMSELYGEAGGRYAAIEAGLVTQILENGAADHGVGLCQIGGVTFPAMRDRLAVDEQHVLMHALLGGPVDREEDPVHGAIEDAKAFGRSRQAATVETSAEATFAALKAMLKAKLPAALVPAAFVAMEALPLNANGKIDRGALRDVQPASGAARAASAPPAAAAAPSAAILAELCAQVLGRSRVGVQENFLESGGNSMLAIKLISRVQNLFGLSVPLADFFEDATPAGLAALIDKLRQDADHNAEVWQPAVADPVNRYQPFPLSAVQQAYWVGRRDSIHLGSVSTHAYMEVDIAELDVARMQRAMQLLIARHDMLRVVFSADGYQRILQEVPAYEAGYRDLRGLSAADADRSLAQTRARMSHQVLATDTWPLFEIFVQQLDGHCRLHLSIDLLLADAYSLQLLHRDFLGFYQHAENYQARTVDFSFRDYILAARRLRESPRYARAKRYWMERLQQLPPAPELPRRGRAGTGAHTFLRLSARFEADRWEALRQRGARSELSPSSLLCAAFGRILALWSGAACFTLGMTTFGRLALHPDIDEIVGDFTTMIPLLVDVGASRFETAAQTVQRQIWRDMDNALFDGIEVQRERNRLQRHIGAAAFPVVFTSTIGAGVGEGAGEKVIAAPGDAGPVLSGSIGHSISQTSQVLLDHQVTEVAGALSYTWDYDAELLPEDLMGDMFAAYGQLLDALCSDEGAWDV
;
A
#
# COMPACT_ATOMS: atom_id res chain seq x y z
N MET A 1 -4.01 -24.69 36.23
CA MET A 1 -5.35 -24.89 36.85
C MET A 1 -5.58 -26.39 37.04
N PRO A 2 -6.43 -26.87 37.97
CA PRO A 2 -6.74 -28.31 38.02
C PRO A 2 -7.47 -28.70 36.74
N ALA A 3 -6.89 -29.61 35.96
CA ALA A 3 -7.46 -30.13 34.72
C ALA A 3 -8.39 -31.30 35.03
N ILE A 4 -9.59 -31.28 34.44
CA ILE A 4 -10.51 -32.43 34.46
C ILE A 4 -10.17 -33.29 33.25
N ALA A 5 -9.74 -34.52 33.48
CA ALA A 5 -9.52 -35.48 32.41
C ALA A 5 -10.89 -35.84 31.79
N LEU A 6 -11.04 -35.60 30.50
CA LEU A 6 -12.17 -36.08 29.72
C LEU A 6 -11.75 -37.39 29.07
N ASP A 7 -12.60 -38.42 29.17
CA ASP A 7 -12.38 -39.68 28.48
C ASP A 7 -12.37 -39.42 26.97
N ARG A 8 -11.28 -39.79 26.31
CA ARG A 8 -11.18 -39.78 24.86
C ARG A 8 -11.49 -41.20 24.37
N VAL A 9 -12.44 -41.32 23.44
CA VAL A 9 -12.64 -42.57 22.71
C VAL A 9 -11.30 -42.92 22.04
N GLN A 10 -10.79 -44.12 22.29
CA GLN A 10 -9.53 -44.60 21.71
C GLN A 10 -9.56 -44.38 20.19
N ASP A 11 -8.47 -43.81 19.63
CA ASP A 11 -8.39 -43.49 18.22
C ASP A 11 -8.52 -44.79 17.38
N ASP A 12 -9.73 -45.07 16.88
CA ASP A 12 -9.95 -46.14 15.90
C ASP A 12 -9.49 -45.64 14.52
N VAL A 13 -8.18 -45.73 14.31
CA VAL A 13 -7.52 -45.37 13.06
C VAL A 13 -8.17 -46.08 11.86
N ALA A 14 -8.76 -47.27 12.03
CA ALA A 14 -9.45 -47.97 10.96
C ALA A 14 -10.71 -47.22 10.49
N THR A 15 -11.45 -46.59 11.40
CA THR A 15 -12.61 -45.76 11.04
C THR A 15 -12.22 -44.49 10.30
N LEU A 16 -11.11 -43.85 10.69
CA LEU A 16 -10.57 -42.69 9.97
C LEU A 16 -10.10 -43.07 8.56
N LEU A 17 -9.34 -44.17 8.43
CA LEU A 17 -8.80 -44.63 7.15
C LEU A 17 -9.87 -45.20 6.21
N ARG A 18 -11.04 -45.62 6.74
CA ARG A 18 -12.20 -45.98 5.92
C ARG A 18 -12.80 -44.77 5.19
N ARG A 19 -12.73 -43.57 5.77
CA ARG A 19 -13.32 -42.32 5.25
C ARG A 19 -12.34 -41.45 4.46
N ARG A 20 -11.26 -42.05 3.95
CA ARG A 20 -10.22 -41.36 3.18
C ARG A 20 -10.67 -41.07 1.74
N SER A 21 -10.03 -40.10 1.10
CA SER A 21 -10.16 -39.84 -0.35
C SER A 21 -9.65 -41.06 -1.14
N ARG A 22 -10.56 -41.82 -1.75
CA ARG A 22 -10.25 -43.03 -2.51
C ARG A 22 -9.83 -42.65 -3.92
N ARG A 23 -8.64 -43.06 -4.35
CA ARG A 23 -8.06 -42.67 -5.65
C ARG A 23 -7.86 -43.83 -6.61
N ARG A 24 -8.36 -44.99 -6.22
CA ARG A 24 -8.36 -46.22 -7.01
C ARG A 24 -9.76 -46.81 -6.90
N PHE A 25 -10.31 -47.15 -8.04
CA PHE A 25 -11.62 -47.79 -8.13
C PHE A 25 -11.46 -49.14 -8.80
N LEU A 26 -12.24 -50.11 -8.38
CA LEU A 26 -12.27 -51.41 -9.03
C LEU A 26 -12.80 -51.25 -10.46
N PRO A 27 -12.26 -51.99 -11.44
CA PRO A 27 -12.67 -51.89 -12.84
C PRO A 27 -14.10 -52.41 -13.08
N ASP A 28 -14.60 -53.25 -12.18
CA ASP A 28 -15.93 -53.85 -12.28
C ASP A 28 -17.05 -52.81 -12.15
N ALA A 29 -18.22 -53.15 -12.70
CA ALA A 29 -19.42 -52.34 -12.54
C ALA A 29 -19.92 -52.40 -11.09
N MET A 30 -20.24 -51.24 -10.51
CA MET A 30 -20.84 -51.21 -9.18
C MET A 30 -22.37 -51.41 -9.23
N PRO A 31 -22.98 -52.02 -8.20
CA PRO A 31 -24.44 -52.10 -8.11
C PRO A 31 -25.07 -50.70 -7.97
N ALA A 32 -26.11 -50.40 -8.76
CA ALA A 32 -26.87 -49.14 -8.60
C ALA A 32 -27.45 -48.96 -7.18
N ARG A 33 -27.71 -50.07 -6.48
CA ARG A 33 -28.15 -50.06 -5.07
C ARG A 33 -27.14 -49.38 -4.15
N ASP A 34 -25.83 -49.58 -4.34
CA ASP A 34 -24.81 -48.99 -3.46
C ASP A 34 -24.68 -47.48 -3.69
N LEU A 35 -24.81 -47.04 -4.95
CA LEU A 35 -24.93 -45.61 -5.29
C LEU A 35 -26.18 -45.00 -4.63
N GLY A 36 -27.32 -45.68 -4.70
CA GLY A 36 -28.56 -45.24 -4.07
C GLY A 36 -28.42 -45.10 -2.55
N LEU A 37 -27.86 -46.10 -1.88
CA LEU A 37 -27.62 -46.05 -0.42
C LEU A 37 -26.72 -44.87 -0.03
N MET A 38 -25.66 -44.61 -0.79
CA MET A 38 -24.80 -43.43 -0.57
C MET A 38 -25.59 -42.11 -0.73
N LEU A 39 -26.35 -41.95 -1.81
CA LEU A 39 -27.16 -40.74 -2.05
C LEU A 39 -28.30 -40.58 -1.04
N SER A 40 -28.71 -41.64 -0.35
CA SER A 40 -29.81 -41.57 0.64
C SER A 40 -29.47 -40.67 1.83
N GLY A 41 -28.18 -40.48 2.15
CA GLY A 41 -27.73 -39.56 3.20
C GLY A 41 -28.13 -38.10 2.93
N ILE A 42 -28.32 -37.73 1.66
CA ILE A 42 -28.73 -36.39 1.24
C ILE A 42 -30.19 -36.35 0.78
N ALA A 43 -30.97 -37.41 1.02
CA ALA A 43 -32.39 -37.43 0.79
C ALA A 43 -33.14 -36.57 1.82
N GLN A 44 -34.32 -36.09 1.42
CA GLN A 44 -35.21 -35.33 2.27
C GLN A 44 -35.94 -36.27 3.23
N LEU A 45 -35.76 -36.06 4.54
CA LEU A 45 -36.44 -36.77 5.61
C LEU A 45 -37.83 -36.19 5.85
N ARG A 46 -38.84 -37.08 5.86
CA ARG A 46 -40.21 -36.76 6.25
C ARG A 46 -40.58 -37.62 7.45
N HIS A 47 -41.01 -36.97 8.53
CA HIS A 47 -41.42 -37.65 9.75
C HIS A 47 -42.66 -36.94 10.32
N SER A 48 -43.58 -37.70 10.91
CA SER A 48 -44.84 -37.17 11.46
C SER A 48 -44.64 -36.13 12.58
N LEU A 49 -43.47 -36.15 13.23
CA LEU A 49 -43.08 -35.19 14.27
C LEU A 49 -42.47 -33.88 13.73
N LEU A 50 -42.24 -33.76 12.42
CA LEU A 50 -41.63 -32.58 11.81
C LEU A 50 -42.69 -31.79 11.04
N MET A 51 -42.81 -30.49 11.33
CA MET A 51 -43.75 -29.59 10.62
C MET A 51 -43.40 -29.44 9.13
N PHE A 52 -42.11 -29.51 8.79
CA PHE A 52 -41.62 -29.46 7.42
C PHE A 52 -40.58 -30.55 7.19
N PRO A 53 -40.39 -31.03 5.94
CA PRO A 53 -39.31 -31.93 5.63
C PRO A 53 -37.94 -31.34 6.00
N LYS A 54 -36.99 -32.21 6.35
CA LYS A 54 -35.63 -31.83 6.78
C LYS A 54 -34.57 -32.63 6.03
N TYR A 55 -33.35 -32.11 6.02
CA TYR A 55 -32.17 -32.80 5.51
C TYR A 55 -31.28 -33.22 6.69
N GLN A 56 -30.37 -34.17 6.47
CA GLN A 56 -29.39 -34.58 7.48
C GLN A 56 -28.28 -33.54 7.70
N TYR A 57 -28.25 -32.49 6.87
CA TYR A 57 -27.39 -31.32 7.02
C TYR A 57 -28.21 -30.06 7.28
N GLY A 58 -27.56 -29.04 7.86
CA GLY A 58 -28.16 -27.72 8.01
C GLY A 58 -28.33 -27.07 6.63
N SER A 59 -29.59 -26.89 6.20
CA SER A 59 -29.92 -26.09 5.01
C SER A 59 -30.61 -24.81 5.44
N ALA A 60 -30.05 -23.68 5.02
CA ALA A 60 -30.47 -22.36 5.41
C ALA A 60 -31.86 -22.08 4.78
N GLY A 61 -32.91 -22.10 5.61
CA GLY A 61 -34.29 -21.89 5.14
C GLY A 61 -34.94 -23.11 4.46
N ASN A 62 -34.35 -24.31 4.58
CA ASN A 62 -34.84 -25.56 3.95
C ASN A 62 -34.96 -25.48 2.40
N LEU A 63 -34.23 -24.58 1.73
CA LEU A 63 -34.42 -24.28 0.30
C LEU A 63 -33.79 -25.29 -0.68
N TYR A 64 -32.95 -26.22 -0.21
CA TYR A 64 -32.15 -27.12 -1.07
C TYR A 64 -31.41 -26.37 -2.19
N PRO A 65 -30.55 -25.40 -1.84
CA PRO A 65 -29.85 -24.58 -2.83
C PRO A 65 -28.75 -25.35 -3.56
N ILE A 66 -28.22 -26.42 -2.97
CA ILE A 66 -27.20 -27.29 -3.57
C ILE A 66 -27.87 -28.45 -4.28
N GLN A 67 -27.87 -28.38 -5.60
CA GLN A 67 -28.34 -29.40 -6.51
C GLN A 67 -27.21 -30.38 -6.82
N VAL A 68 -27.51 -31.68 -6.80
CA VAL A 68 -26.53 -32.73 -7.07
C VAL A 68 -26.82 -33.34 -8.45
N TYR A 69 -25.85 -33.22 -9.34
CA TYR A 69 -25.87 -33.82 -10.67
C TYR A 69 -24.90 -34.99 -10.70
N LEU A 70 -25.26 -36.05 -11.41
CA LEU A 70 -24.50 -37.28 -11.57
C LEU A 70 -24.22 -37.50 -13.05
N TYR A 71 -22.97 -37.74 -13.41
CA TYR A 71 -22.62 -38.34 -14.68
C TYR A 71 -22.27 -39.82 -14.47
N ALA A 72 -23.02 -40.73 -15.08
CA ALA A 72 -22.76 -42.16 -15.03
C ALA A 72 -21.95 -42.61 -16.26
N LYS A 73 -20.81 -43.28 -16.02
CA LYS A 73 -19.97 -43.79 -17.12
C LYS A 73 -20.58 -45.03 -17.78
N PRO A 74 -20.38 -45.21 -19.10
CA PRO A 74 -20.83 -46.39 -19.83
C PRO A 74 -20.41 -47.70 -19.15
N GLY A 75 -21.40 -48.52 -18.80
CA GLY A 75 -21.19 -49.87 -18.26
C GLY A 75 -20.57 -49.94 -16.86
N ARG A 76 -20.38 -48.82 -16.15
CA ARG A 76 -19.75 -48.82 -14.82
C ARG A 76 -20.73 -48.87 -13.64
N ILE A 77 -22.02 -48.70 -13.90
CA ILE A 77 -23.08 -48.84 -12.89
C ILE A 77 -24.14 -49.82 -13.43
N ALA A 78 -24.31 -50.94 -12.74
CA ALA A 78 -25.24 -51.98 -13.17
C ALA A 78 -26.70 -51.51 -13.06
N GLY A 79 -27.43 -51.53 -14.19
CA GLY A 79 -28.83 -51.14 -14.25
C GLY A 79 -29.08 -49.63 -14.37
N LEU A 80 -28.05 -48.82 -14.63
CA LEU A 80 -28.17 -47.39 -14.92
C LEU A 80 -27.54 -47.09 -16.29
N GLU A 81 -28.32 -46.50 -17.19
CA GLU A 81 -27.82 -46.10 -18.51
C GLU A 81 -26.75 -45.00 -18.37
N PRO A 82 -25.75 -44.93 -19.27
CA PRO A 82 -24.79 -43.84 -19.25
C PRO A 82 -25.45 -42.50 -19.55
N GLY A 83 -24.95 -41.44 -18.91
CA GLY A 83 -25.45 -40.08 -19.17
C GLY A 83 -25.50 -39.20 -17.93
N TYR A 84 -26.09 -38.02 -18.10
CA TYR A 84 -26.27 -37.05 -17.02
C TYR A 84 -27.63 -37.24 -16.35
N TYR A 85 -27.61 -37.14 -15.03
CA TYR A 85 -28.77 -37.25 -14.18
C TYR A 85 -28.80 -36.10 -13.17
N TYR A 86 -29.98 -35.59 -12.89
CA TYR A 86 -30.23 -34.77 -11.71
C TYR A 86 -30.73 -35.66 -10.57
N TYR A 87 -30.12 -35.58 -9.39
CA TYR A 87 -30.60 -36.27 -8.20
C TYR A 87 -31.71 -35.47 -7.53
N ASN A 88 -32.89 -36.07 -7.43
CA ASN A 88 -34.05 -35.51 -6.77
C ASN A 88 -34.10 -36.01 -5.32
N PRO A 89 -33.74 -35.16 -4.34
CA PRO A 89 -33.66 -35.58 -2.94
C PRO A 89 -35.04 -35.81 -2.31
N ARG A 90 -36.13 -35.30 -2.91
CA ARG A 90 -37.48 -35.39 -2.34
C ARG A 90 -38.05 -36.80 -2.43
N ASN A 91 -37.78 -37.45 -3.56
CA ASN A 91 -38.27 -38.81 -3.84
C ASN A 91 -37.14 -39.84 -3.77
N HIS A 92 -35.89 -39.40 -3.62
CA HIS A 92 -34.71 -40.25 -3.73
C HIS A 92 -34.67 -41.00 -5.09
N ASP A 93 -34.76 -40.22 -6.18
CA ASP A 93 -34.70 -40.73 -7.57
C ASP A 93 -33.67 -39.95 -8.42
N LEU A 94 -33.19 -40.57 -9.50
CA LEU A 94 -32.33 -39.95 -10.51
C LEU A 94 -33.19 -39.62 -11.75
N ARG A 95 -33.13 -38.37 -12.20
CA ARG A 95 -33.84 -37.89 -13.39
C ARG A 95 -32.88 -37.71 -14.54
N THR A 96 -33.10 -38.42 -15.64
CA THR A 96 -32.30 -38.27 -16.86
C THR A 96 -32.41 -36.85 -17.40
N LEU A 97 -31.27 -36.26 -17.74
CA LEU A 97 -31.18 -34.96 -18.41
C LEU A 97 -31.10 -35.16 -19.94
N PRO A 98 -31.43 -34.14 -20.75
CA PRO A 98 -31.33 -34.22 -22.20
C PRO A 98 -29.93 -34.66 -22.65
N ASP A 99 -29.83 -35.48 -23.70
CA ASP A 99 -28.57 -36.05 -24.19
C ASP A 99 -27.51 -34.97 -24.49
N GLY A 100 -26.58 -34.78 -23.54
CA GLY A 100 -25.37 -34.01 -23.70
C GLY A 100 -24.19 -34.91 -24.06
N ASN A 101 -23.22 -34.38 -24.80
CA ASN A 101 -21.97 -35.08 -25.10
C ASN A 101 -21.34 -35.71 -23.85
N ALA A 102 -20.76 -36.90 -23.99
CA ALA A 102 -20.08 -37.61 -22.90
C ALA A 102 -19.06 -36.69 -22.20
N LEU A 103 -19.01 -36.79 -20.86
CA LEU A 103 -18.04 -36.06 -20.06
C LEU A 103 -16.63 -36.52 -20.41
N ARG A 104 -15.75 -35.59 -20.76
CA ARG A 104 -14.37 -35.88 -21.16
C ARG A 104 -13.42 -35.66 -20.00
N ALA A 105 -12.26 -36.33 -20.02
CA ALA A 105 -11.21 -36.11 -19.03
C ALA A 105 -10.77 -34.64 -18.96
N GLU A 106 -10.73 -33.95 -20.12
CA GLU A 106 -10.44 -32.52 -20.23
C GLU A 106 -11.44 -31.63 -19.46
N ASP A 107 -12.72 -32.05 -19.36
CA ASP A 107 -13.75 -31.31 -18.62
C ASP A 107 -13.50 -31.39 -17.10
N ILE A 108 -12.73 -32.38 -16.64
CA ILE A 108 -12.43 -32.73 -15.24
C ILE A 108 -10.96 -32.40 -14.86
N GLY A 109 -10.23 -31.73 -15.75
CA GLY A 109 -8.82 -31.36 -15.55
C GLY A 109 -7.84 -32.50 -15.84
N GLU A 110 -6.75 -32.19 -16.54
CA GLU A 110 -5.74 -33.16 -16.96
C GLU A 110 -5.13 -33.93 -15.78
N GLU A 111 -4.99 -33.28 -14.62
CA GLU A 111 -4.45 -33.89 -13.41
C GLU A 111 -5.33 -35.01 -12.84
N ASN A 112 -6.62 -35.00 -13.18
CA ASN A 112 -7.60 -35.99 -12.74
C ASN A 112 -7.92 -37.02 -13.83
N ALA A 113 -7.31 -36.93 -15.02
CA ALA A 113 -7.65 -37.78 -16.17
C ALA A 113 -7.57 -39.28 -15.84
N ALA A 114 -6.46 -39.73 -15.26
CA ALA A 114 -6.28 -41.15 -14.88
C ALA A 114 -7.31 -41.61 -13.83
N LEU A 115 -7.65 -40.75 -12.87
CA LEU A 115 -8.66 -41.05 -11.86
C LEU A 115 -10.07 -41.06 -12.46
N PHE A 116 -10.33 -40.14 -13.39
CA PHE A 116 -11.56 -40.10 -14.14
C PHE A 116 -11.72 -41.39 -14.91
N ASP A 117 -10.72 -41.82 -15.69
CA ASP A 117 -10.71 -43.07 -16.45
C ASP A 117 -11.16 -44.28 -15.62
N ASP A 118 -10.65 -44.39 -14.39
CA ASP A 118 -10.95 -45.50 -13.49
C ASP A 118 -12.31 -45.40 -12.78
N CYS A 119 -12.88 -44.19 -12.65
CA CYS A 119 -14.12 -43.99 -11.89
C CYS A 119 -15.35 -44.61 -12.58
N ALA A 120 -16.42 -44.79 -11.80
CA ALA A 120 -17.72 -45.21 -12.30
C ALA A 120 -18.66 -44.02 -12.56
N PHE A 121 -18.51 -42.95 -11.79
CA PHE A 121 -19.34 -41.75 -11.92
C PHE A 121 -18.63 -40.47 -11.46
N ALA A 122 -19.21 -39.34 -11.85
CA ALA A 122 -18.88 -38.02 -11.30
C ALA A 122 -20.12 -37.38 -10.67
N LEU A 123 -19.96 -36.76 -9.50
CA LEU A 123 -20.96 -35.91 -8.86
C LEU A 123 -20.56 -34.45 -8.97
N LEU A 124 -21.51 -33.58 -9.30
CA LEU A 124 -21.35 -32.15 -9.41
C LEU A 124 -22.35 -31.48 -8.48
N LEU A 125 -21.85 -30.75 -7.48
CA LEU A 125 -22.66 -29.99 -6.53
C LEU A 125 -22.76 -28.56 -7.06
N VAL A 126 -23.95 -28.18 -7.51
CA VAL A 126 -24.22 -26.92 -8.19
C VAL A 126 -25.17 -26.10 -7.33
N ALA A 127 -24.79 -24.87 -7.00
CA ALA A 127 -25.67 -23.95 -6.29
C ALA A 127 -26.53 -23.13 -7.27
N SER A 128 -27.81 -22.99 -6.95
CA SER A 128 -28.67 -21.97 -7.57
C SER A 128 -28.50 -20.64 -6.82
N MET A 129 -27.79 -19.69 -7.42
CA MET A 129 -27.50 -18.41 -6.75
C MET A 129 -28.74 -17.53 -6.61
N ALA A 130 -29.70 -17.63 -7.54
CA ALA A 130 -30.97 -16.91 -7.44
C ALA A 130 -31.81 -17.34 -6.23
N ALA A 131 -31.90 -18.65 -5.98
CA ALA A 131 -32.61 -19.18 -4.81
C ALA A 131 -31.94 -18.74 -3.48
N MET A 132 -30.62 -18.52 -3.49
CA MET A 132 -29.86 -18.10 -2.33
C MET A 132 -29.87 -16.59 -2.10
N SER A 133 -29.81 -15.79 -3.17
CA SER A 133 -29.80 -14.33 -3.08
C SER A 133 -31.14 -13.77 -2.63
N GLU A 134 -32.26 -14.42 -2.97
CA GLU A 134 -33.59 -14.02 -2.49
C GLU A 134 -33.72 -14.06 -0.96
N LEU A 135 -33.07 -15.01 -0.29
CA LEU A 135 -33.18 -15.18 1.16
C LEU A 135 -32.03 -14.55 1.95
N TYR A 136 -30.81 -14.56 1.40
CA TYR A 136 -29.59 -14.17 2.10
C TYR A 136 -28.83 -12.99 1.47
N GLY A 137 -29.35 -12.41 0.40
CA GLY A 137 -28.69 -11.32 -0.32
C GLY A 137 -27.25 -11.68 -0.69
N GLU A 138 -26.33 -10.76 -0.44
CA GLU A 138 -24.90 -10.92 -0.74
C GLU A 138 -24.22 -12.07 0.03
N ALA A 139 -24.80 -12.55 1.14
CA ALA A 139 -24.25 -13.66 1.91
C ALA A 139 -24.55 -15.05 1.32
N GLY A 140 -25.42 -15.13 0.30
CA GLY A 140 -25.89 -16.40 -0.27
C GLY A 140 -24.78 -17.34 -0.74
N GLY A 141 -23.73 -16.80 -1.36
CA GLY A 141 -22.59 -17.61 -1.81
C GLY A 141 -21.81 -18.27 -0.67
N ARG A 142 -21.69 -17.59 0.49
CA ARG A 142 -20.98 -18.15 1.66
C ARG A 142 -21.76 -19.33 2.26
N TYR A 143 -23.08 -19.20 2.36
CA TYR A 143 -23.93 -20.28 2.86
C TYR A 143 -23.98 -21.46 1.89
N ALA A 144 -23.99 -21.21 0.56
CA ALA A 144 -23.91 -22.27 -0.43
C ALA A 144 -22.61 -23.10 -0.31
N ALA A 145 -21.47 -22.45 -0.07
CA ALA A 145 -20.21 -23.15 0.15
C ALA A 145 -20.21 -24.03 1.42
N ILE A 146 -20.84 -23.55 2.51
CA ILE A 146 -21.01 -24.33 3.75
C ILE A 146 -21.89 -25.56 3.50
N GLU A 147 -23.04 -25.37 2.84
CA GLU A 147 -23.97 -26.47 2.54
C GLU A 147 -23.33 -27.51 1.62
N ALA A 148 -22.56 -27.09 0.61
CA ALA A 148 -21.82 -28.00 -0.25
C ALA A 148 -20.81 -28.86 0.54
N GLY A 149 -20.08 -28.24 1.48
CA GLY A 149 -19.17 -28.97 2.37
C GLY A 149 -19.88 -29.99 3.28
N LEU A 150 -21.05 -29.63 3.82
CA LEU A 150 -21.86 -30.55 4.63
C LEU A 150 -22.39 -31.73 3.81
N VAL A 151 -22.89 -31.47 2.59
CA VAL A 151 -23.34 -32.49 1.65
C VAL A 151 -22.20 -33.45 1.31
N THR A 152 -21.01 -32.94 1.01
CA THR A 152 -19.82 -33.75 0.73
C THR A 152 -19.45 -34.65 1.91
N GLN A 153 -19.41 -34.10 3.13
CA GLN A 153 -19.07 -34.87 4.32
C GLN A 153 -20.07 -36.03 4.58
N ILE A 154 -21.37 -35.80 4.34
CA ILE A 154 -22.40 -36.84 4.47
C ILE A 154 -22.20 -37.94 3.43
N LEU A 155 -21.97 -37.56 2.17
CA LEU A 155 -21.74 -38.51 1.09
C LEU A 155 -20.51 -39.38 1.36
N GLU A 156 -19.40 -38.79 1.80
CA GLU A 156 -18.17 -39.53 2.13
C GLU A 156 -18.34 -40.44 3.35
N ASN A 157 -19.07 -40.00 4.37
CA ASN A 157 -19.37 -40.83 5.52
C ASN A 157 -20.21 -42.06 5.12
N GLY A 158 -21.22 -41.89 4.27
CA GLY A 158 -22.09 -42.98 3.82
C GLY A 158 -21.46 -43.88 2.77
N ALA A 159 -20.58 -43.35 1.91
CA ALA A 159 -19.94 -44.11 0.84
C ALA A 159 -19.07 -45.26 1.37
N ALA A 160 -18.30 -44.98 2.43
CA ALA A 160 -17.40 -45.96 3.07
C ALA A 160 -18.15 -47.20 3.58
N ASP A 161 -19.38 -47.03 4.05
CA ASP A 161 -20.21 -48.12 4.60
C ASP A 161 -20.85 -48.99 3.49
N HIS A 162 -20.80 -48.53 2.24
CA HIS A 162 -21.43 -49.17 1.10
C HIS A 162 -20.43 -49.58 0.00
N GLY A 163 -19.14 -49.64 0.31
CA GLY A 163 -18.10 -50.05 -0.65
C GLY A 163 -17.97 -49.10 -1.84
N VAL A 164 -18.35 -47.84 -1.64
CA VAL A 164 -18.17 -46.78 -2.62
C VAL A 164 -17.02 -45.92 -2.15
N GLY A 165 -16.04 -45.70 -3.04
CA GLY A 165 -15.01 -44.73 -2.83
C GLY A 165 -15.41 -43.40 -3.46
N LEU A 166 -15.06 -42.30 -2.79
CA LEU A 166 -15.17 -40.96 -3.35
C LEU A 166 -13.80 -40.27 -3.31
N CYS A 167 -13.54 -39.48 -4.35
CA CYS A 167 -12.43 -38.55 -4.44
C CYS A 167 -12.97 -37.17 -4.75
N GLN A 168 -12.65 -36.20 -3.90
CA GLN A 168 -12.90 -34.79 -4.20
C GLN A 168 -11.94 -34.32 -5.30
N ILE A 169 -12.45 -33.57 -6.28
CA ILE A 169 -11.67 -33.01 -7.39
C ILE A 169 -11.92 -31.51 -7.50
N GLY A 170 -10.86 -30.75 -7.83
CA GLY A 170 -10.90 -29.28 -7.88
C GLY A 170 -10.97 -28.69 -9.30
N GLY A 171 -10.42 -29.39 -10.31
CA GLY A 171 -10.41 -28.94 -11.69
C GLY A 171 -11.70 -29.37 -12.40
N VAL A 172 -12.60 -28.44 -12.72
CA VAL A 172 -13.76 -28.70 -13.57
C VAL A 172 -14.06 -27.49 -14.43
N THR A 173 -14.17 -27.68 -15.75
CA THR A 173 -14.50 -26.62 -16.71
C THR A 173 -16.02 -26.42 -16.77
N PHE A 174 -16.60 -25.86 -15.71
CA PHE A 174 -18.05 -25.78 -15.54
C PHE A 174 -18.82 -24.98 -16.62
N PRO A 175 -18.31 -23.86 -17.17
CA PRO A 175 -19.03 -23.12 -18.21
C PRO A 175 -19.41 -23.99 -19.43
N ALA A 176 -18.53 -24.93 -19.81
CA ALA A 176 -18.75 -25.86 -20.93
C ALA A 176 -19.77 -26.99 -20.61
N MET A 177 -20.17 -27.12 -19.34
CA MET A 177 -21.07 -28.17 -18.85
C MET A 177 -22.50 -27.67 -18.61
N ARG A 178 -22.72 -26.34 -18.59
CA ARG A 178 -24.03 -25.73 -18.27
C ARG A 178 -25.16 -26.24 -19.15
N ASP A 179 -24.94 -26.27 -20.46
CA ASP A 179 -25.91 -26.78 -21.44
C ASP A 179 -26.24 -28.26 -21.22
N ARG A 180 -25.25 -29.07 -20.83
CA ARG A 180 -25.41 -30.52 -20.57
C ARG A 180 -26.19 -30.81 -19.28
N LEU A 181 -26.11 -29.91 -18.31
CA LEU A 181 -26.81 -30.01 -17.03
C LEU A 181 -28.18 -29.30 -17.05
N ALA A 182 -28.53 -28.66 -18.16
CA ALA A 182 -29.72 -27.82 -18.32
C ALA A 182 -29.82 -26.73 -17.22
N VAL A 183 -28.70 -26.06 -16.95
CA VAL A 183 -28.58 -24.97 -15.97
C VAL A 183 -28.14 -23.67 -16.65
N ASP A 184 -28.53 -22.54 -16.08
CA ASP A 184 -28.23 -21.20 -16.60
C ASP A 184 -26.98 -20.57 -15.95
N GLU A 185 -26.72 -19.29 -16.26
CA GLU A 185 -25.56 -18.56 -15.76
C GLU A 185 -25.59 -18.28 -14.25
N GLN A 186 -26.78 -18.34 -13.64
CA GLN A 186 -26.97 -18.12 -12.20
C GLN A 186 -26.62 -19.38 -11.39
N HIS A 187 -26.32 -20.48 -12.06
CA HIS A 187 -25.81 -21.69 -11.43
C HIS A 187 -24.29 -21.66 -11.34
N VAL A 188 -23.77 -22.01 -10.17
CA VAL A 188 -22.34 -22.01 -9.86
C VAL A 188 -21.96 -23.38 -9.31
N LEU A 189 -20.95 -24.01 -9.91
CA LEU A 189 -20.37 -25.24 -9.36
C LEU A 189 -19.68 -24.93 -8.04
N MET A 190 -20.12 -25.59 -6.98
CA MET A 190 -19.54 -25.48 -5.65
C MET A 190 -18.48 -26.54 -5.40
N HIS A 191 -18.72 -27.77 -5.87
CA HIS A 191 -17.80 -28.88 -5.66
C HIS A 191 -18.04 -30.01 -6.67
N ALA A 192 -17.03 -30.87 -6.86
CA ALA A 192 -17.13 -32.07 -7.68
C ALA A 192 -16.43 -33.27 -7.04
N LEU A 193 -16.97 -34.46 -7.25
CA LEU A 193 -16.43 -35.73 -6.77
C LEU A 193 -16.39 -36.76 -7.89
N LEU A 194 -15.36 -37.59 -7.90
CA LEU A 194 -15.32 -38.83 -8.69
C LEU A 194 -15.55 -40.01 -7.76
N GLY A 195 -16.32 -40.99 -8.21
CA GLY A 195 -16.66 -42.13 -7.38
C GLY A 195 -16.71 -43.44 -8.14
N GLY A 196 -16.56 -44.53 -7.40
CA GLY A 196 -16.57 -45.88 -7.95
C GLY A 196 -16.46 -46.96 -6.88
N PRO A 197 -16.57 -48.23 -7.26
CA PRO A 197 -16.49 -49.35 -6.33
C PRO A 197 -15.08 -49.45 -5.74
N VAL A 198 -15.00 -49.80 -4.46
CA VAL A 198 -13.74 -50.11 -3.77
C VAL A 198 -13.81 -51.45 -3.08
N ASP A 199 -12.65 -52.07 -2.86
CA ASP A 199 -12.57 -53.29 -2.07
C ASP A 199 -12.86 -53.00 -0.59
N ARG A 200 -13.89 -53.68 -0.06
CA ARG A 200 -14.35 -53.54 1.34
C ARG A 200 -13.45 -54.27 2.32
N GLU A 201 -12.75 -55.31 1.86
CA GLU A 201 -11.86 -56.14 2.67
C GLU A 201 -10.40 -55.66 2.60
N GLU A 202 -10.13 -54.65 1.78
CA GLU A 202 -8.80 -54.02 1.69
C GLU A 202 -8.36 -53.51 3.07
N ASP A 203 -7.15 -53.89 3.48
CA ASP A 203 -6.53 -53.37 4.68
C ASP A 203 -6.48 -51.82 4.62
N PRO A 204 -7.12 -51.10 5.56
CA PRO A 204 -7.27 -49.65 5.45
C PRO A 204 -5.95 -48.88 5.41
N VAL A 205 -4.88 -49.41 6.01
CA VAL A 205 -3.54 -48.80 6.03
C VAL A 205 -2.86 -49.02 4.70
N HIS A 206 -2.84 -50.26 4.21
CA HIS A 206 -2.28 -50.59 2.90
C HIS A 206 -2.99 -49.83 1.79
N GLY A 207 -4.32 -49.81 1.81
CA GLY A 207 -5.11 -49.09 0.83
C GLY A 207 -4.86 -47.57 0.89
N ALA A 208 -4.66 -47.00 2.08
CA ALA A 208 -4.30 -45.59 2.22
C ALA A 208 -2.91 -45.28 1.65
N ILE A 209 -1.94 -46.18 1.85
CA ILE A 209 -0.59 -46.06 1.26
C ILE A 209 -0.68 -46.11 -0.27
N GLU A 210 -1.44 -47.04 -0.83
CA GLU A 210 -1.58 -47.17 -2.28
C GLU A 210 -2.39 -46.02 -2.89
N ASP A 211 -3.41 -45.50 -2.20
CA ASP A 211 -4.12 -44.28 -2.62
C ASP A 211 -3.19 -43.06 -2.58
N ALA A 212 -2.30 -42.98 -1.58
CA ALA A 212 -1.27 -41.94 -1.48
C ALA A 212 -0.20 -42.10 -2.59
N LYS A 213 0.16 -43.33 -2.98
CA LYS A 213 1.03 -43.59 -4.14
C LYS A 213 0.34 -43.25 -5.45
N ALA A 214 -0.95 -43.53 -5.61
CA ALA A 214 -1.72 -43.14 -6.79
C ALA A 214 -1.80 -41.61 -6.90
N PHE A 215 -2.00 -40.92 -5.77
CA PHE A 215 -1.89 -39.46 -5.70
C PHE A 215 -0.48 -38.98 -6.08
N GLY A 216 0.55 -39.63 -5.54
CA GLY A 216 1.96 -39.36 -5.84
C GLY A 216 2.33 -39.64 -7.30
N ARG A 217 1.73 -40.63 -7.97
CA ARG A 217 1.96 -40.96 -9.39
C ARG A 217 1.25 -40.02 -10.35
N SER A 218 0.00 -39.65 -10.05
CA SER A 218 -0.72 -38.55 -10.75
C SER A 218 0.08 -37.24 -10.64
N ARG A 219 0.77 -37.01 -9.51
CA ARG A 219 1.77 -35.94 -9.35
C ARG A 219 3.18 -36.26 -9.83
N GLN A 220 3.62 -37.49 -10.08
CA GLN A 220 4.97 -37.78 -10.62
C GLN A 220 5.00 -37.71 -12.15
N ALA A 221 3.85 -37.92 -12.82
CA ALA A 221 3.66 -37.46 -14.20
C ALA A 221 3.63 -35.91 -14.29
N ALA A 222 3.41 -35.23 -13.16
CA ALA A 222 3.31 -33.78 -13.06
C ALA A 222 3.98 -33.22 -11.79
N THR A 223 5.28 -33.53 -11.54
CA THR A 223 6.25 -32.88 -10.61
C THR A 223 7.31 -33.82 -9.99
N VAL A 224 8.54 -33.55 -10.41
CA VAL A 224 9.79 -33.38 -9.63
C VAL A 224 9.65 -33.43 -8.10
N GLU A 225 10.52 -34.21 -7.43
CA GLU A 225 10.73 -34.21 -5.97
C GLU A 225 10.76 -32.78 -5.41
N THR A 226 9.84 -32.46 -4.50
CA THR A 226 9.72 -31.09 -3.97
C THR A 226 9.87 -31.09 -2.45
N SER A 227 10.91 -30.42 -1.96
CA SER A 227 11.27 -30.28 -0.55
C SER A 227 10.21 -29.50 0.25
N ALA A 228 10.36 -29.44 1.58
CA ALA A 228 9.54 -28.58 2.44
C ALA A 228 9.49 -27.12 1.94
N GLU A 229 10.58 -26.63 1.34
CA GLU A 229 10.65 -25.29 0.73
C GLU A 229 9.73 -25.16 -0.48
N ALA A 230 9.61 -26.20 -1.30
CA ALA A 230 8.72 -26.17 -2.46
C ALA A 230 7.24 -26.29 -2.05
N THR A 231 6.95 -27.04 -0.99
CA THR A 231 5.59 -27.08 -0.39
C THR A 231 5.22 -25.72 0.21
N PHE A 232 6.13 -25.05 0.90
CA PHE A 232 5.92 -23.70 1.42
C PHE A 232 5.83 -22.65 0.31
N ALA A 233 6.60 -22.79 -0.78
CA ALA A 233 6.49 -21.95 -1.95
C ALA A 233 5.11 -22.08 -2.61
N ALA A 234 4.58 -23.30 -2.74
CA ALA A 234 3.24 -23.55 -3.25
C ALA A 234 2.14 -22.99 -2.32
N LEU A 235 2.28 -23.15 -0.99
CA LEU A 235 1.35 -22.58 -0.01
C LEU A 235 1.34 -21.05 -0.07
N LYS A 236 2.52 -20.42 -0.19
CA LYS A 236 2.68 -18.97 -0.32
C LYS A 236 2.09 -18.45 -1.62
N ALA A 237 2.24 -19.18 -2.73
CA ALA A 237 1.63 -18.84 -4.01
C ALA A 237 0.09 -18.91 -3.95
N MET A 238 -0.46 -19.95 -3.31
CA MET A 238 -1.90 -20.10 -3.13
C MET A 238 -2.51 -19.01 -2.24
N LEU A 239 -1.81 -18.63 -1.15
CA LEU A 239 -2.25 -17.55 -0.27
C LEU A 239 -2.16 -16.18 -0.96
N LYS A 240 -1.13 -15.91 -1.77
CA LYS A 240 -1.04 -14.69 -2.58
C LYS A 240 -2.18 -14.54 -3.59
N ALA A 241 -2.72 -15.65 -4.08
CA ALA A 241 -3.85 -15.62 -5.00
C ALA A 241 -5.20 -15.32 -4.32
N LYS A 242 -5.28 -15.40 -2.98
CA LYS A 242 -6.52 -15.28 -2.22
C LYS A 242 -6.50 -14.20 -1.14
N LEU A 243 -5.32 -13.71 -0.77
CA LEU A 243 -5.10 -12.73 0.29
C LEU A 243 -4.24 -11.58 -0.22
N PRO A 244 -4.50 -10.33 0.23
CA PRO A 244 -3.59 -9.20 0.05
C PRO A 244 -2.18 -9.54 0.55
N ALA A 245 -1.15 -8.99 -0.08
CA ALA A 245 0.24 -9.35 0.19
C ALA A 245 0.65 -9.18 1.68
N ALA A 246 0.07 -8.19 2.38
CA ALA A 246 0.31 -7.94 3.80
C ALA A 246 -0.21 -9.06 4.74
N LEU A 247 -1.18 -9.88 4.29
CA LEU A 247 -1.78 -10.96 5.06
C LEU A 247 -1.19 -12.33 4.73
N VAL A 248 -0.28 -12.42 3.76
CA VAL A 248 0.44 -13.66 3.43
C VAL A 248 1.64 -13.81 4.37
N PRO A 249 1.73 -14.87 5.19
CA PRO A 249 2.82 -15.05 6.15
C PRO A 249 4.21 -14.98 5.51
N ALA A 250 5.12 -14.25 6.15
CA ALA A 250 6.49 -14.07 5.66
C ALA A 250 7.27 -15.39 5.63
N ALA A 251 7.04 -16.25 6.63
CA ALA A 251 7.66 -17.57 6.79
C ALA A 251 6.61 -18.62 7.17
N PHE A 252 6.88 -19.88 6.80
CA PHE A 252 6.12 -21.05 7.21
C PHE A 252 7.06 -21.99 7.95
N VAL A 253 6.61 -22.51 9.09
CA VAL A 253 7.39 -23.45 9.91
C VAL A 253 6.59 -24.74 10.00
N ALA A 254 7.15 -25.84 9.50
CA ALA A 254 6.55 -27.16 9.68
C ALA A 254 6.83 -27.65 11.10
N MET A 255 5.78 -28.08 11.79
CA MET A 255 5.86 -28.65 13.13
C MET A 255 4.97 -29.90 13.17
N GLU A 256 5.40 -30.93 13.89
CA GLU A 256 4.61 -32.16 14.07
C GLU A 256 3.40 -31.92 15.00
N ALA A 257 3.51 -30.99 15.96
CA ALA A 257 2.42 -30.54 16.82
C ALA A 257 2.66 -29.11 17.34
N LEU A 258 1.58 -28.37 17.64
CA LEU A 258 1.67 -27.07 18.28
C LEU A 258 1.98 -27.22 19.79
N PRO A 259 2.97 -26.49 20.34
CA PRO A 259 3.28 -26.55 21.77
C PRO A 259 2.14 -25.94 22.58
N LEU A 260 1.80 -26.57 23.71
CA LEU A 260 0.73 -26.15 24.60
C LEU A 260 1.31 -25.70 25.94
N ASN A 261 0.73 -24.66 26.53
CA ASN A 261 1.10 -24.18 27.85
C ASN A 261 0.48 -25.06 28.94
N ALA A 262 0.82 -24.80 30.21
CA ALA A 262 0.32 -25.56 31.36
C ALA A 262 -1.22 -25.58 31.53
N ASN A 263 -1.96 -24.77 30.77
CA ASN A 263 -3.43 -24.77 30.73
C ASN A 263 -4.00 -25.41 29.44
N GLY A 264 -3.18 -26.12 28.65
CA GLY A 264 -3.61 -26.83 27.44
C GLY A 264 -3.94 -25.95 26.23
N LYS A 265 -3.61 -24.65 26.27
CA LYS A 265 -3.78 -23.71 25.15
C LYS A 265 -2.46 -23.53 24.42
N ILE A 266 -2.51 -23.12 23.14
CA ILE A 266 -1.31 -22.87 22.32
C ILE A 266 -0.35 -21.92 23.06
N ASP A 267 0.87 -22.40 23.29
CA ASP A 267 1.94 -21.63 23.90
C ASP A 267 2.60 -20.73 22.86
N ARG A 268 2.06 -19.51 22.71
CA ARG A 268 2.58 -18.51 21.79
C ARG A 268 3.95 -17.98 22.18
N GLY A 269 4.37 -18.14 23.45
CA GLY A 269 5.72 -17.82 23.89
C GLY A 269 6.71 -18.81 23.31
N ALA A 270 6.45 -20.10 23.49
CA ALA A 270 7.29 -21.17 22.94
C ALA A 270 7.35 -21.15 21.40
N LEU A 271 6.30 -20.69 20.72
CA LEU A 271 6.30 -20.53 19.25
C LEU A 271 7.19 -19.39 18.74
N ARG A 272 7.50 -18.37 19.56
CA ARG A 272 8.38 -17.26 19.15
C ARG A 272 9.85 -17.68 19.07
N ASP A 273 10.22 -18.74 19.79
CA ASP A 273 11.60 -19.24 19.85
C ASP A 273 11.90 -20.33 18.80
N VAL A 274 10.87 -20.81 18.07
CA VAL A 274 11.06 -21.78 16.99
C VAL A 274 11.53 -21.06 15.73
N GLN A 275 12.82 -21.18 15.41
CA GLN A 275 13.37 -20.67 14.15
C GLN A 275 13.03 -21.60 12.97
N PRO A 276 12.76 -21.06 11.77
CA PRO A 276 12.66 -21.88 10.57
C PRO A 276 14.01 -22.58 10.33
N ALA A 277 13.97 -23.85 9.94
CA ALA A 277 15.17 -24.60 9.57
C ALA A 277 15.78 -23.99 8.29
N SER A 278 16.69 -23.03 8.44
CA SER A 278 17.53 -22.51 7.37
C SER A 278 18.97 -22.95 7.62
N GLY A 279 19.36 -24.03 6.95
CA GLY A 279 20.77 -24.35 6.74
C GLY A 279 21.36 -23.39 5.70
N ALA A 280 21.79 -22.21 6.14
CA ALA A 280 22.79 -21.42 5.43
C ALA A 280 23.41 -20.43 6.44
N ALA A 281 24.65 -20.71 6.80
CA ALA A 281 25.46 -19.90 7.69
C ALA A 281 25.52 -18.44 7.21
N ARG A 282 25.22 -17.51 8.12
CA ARG A 282 25.67 -16.11 8.04
C ARG A 282 27.19 -16.11 8.13
N ALA A 283 27.87 -16.14 6.99
CA ALA A 283 29.22 -15.61 6.90
C ALA A 283 29.11 -14.09 6.75
N ALA A 284 29.57 -13.37 7.77
CA ALA A 284 29.87 -11.96 7.66
C ALA A 284 30.95 -11.79 6.56
N SER A 285 30.58 -11.24 5.41
CA SER A 285 31.53 -10.80 4.40
C SER A 285 31.74 -9.29 4.54
N ALA A 286 32.99 -8.92 4.80
CA ALA A 286 33.56 -7.60 4.60
C ALA A 286 33.32 -7.10 3.15
N PRO A 287 33.48 -5.79 2.85
CA PRO A 287 33.00 -5.20 1.60
C PRO A 287 33.70 -5.81 0.38
N PRO A 288 32.98 -6.17 -0.69
CA PRO A 288 33.63 -6.68 -1.89
C PRO A 288 34.34 -5.54 -2.63
N ALA A 289 35.67 -5.67 -2.72
CA ALA A 289 36.46 -4.96 -3.69
C ALA A 289 36.27 -5.60 -5.10
N ALA A 290 36.13 -4.74 -6.11
CA ALA A 290 36.16 -4.98 -7.56
C ALA A 290 34.96 -5.69 -8.24
N ALA A 291 34.14 -4.88 -8.91
CA ALA A 291 33.36 -5.07 -10.14
C ALA A 291 33.03 -6.52 -10.62
N ALA A 292 31.99 -7.14 -10.05
CA ALA A 292 31.24 -8.23 -10.70
C ALA A 292 29.90 -7.69 -11.26
N ALA A 293 29.47 -8.15 -12.45
CA ALA A 293 28.18 -7.80 -13.10
C ALA A 293 26.99 -8.02 -12.13
N PRO A 294 26.01 -7.09 -12.05
CA PRO A 294 24.84 -7.29 -11.20
C PRO A 294 23.96 -8.40 -11.77
N SER A 295 23.59 -9.40 -10.98
CA SER A 295 22.55 -10.34 -11.41
C SER A 295 21.17 -9.72 -11.25
N ALA A 296 20.27 -9.95 -12.22
CA ALA A 296 18.87 -9.52 -12.13
C ALA A 296 18.17 -10.04 -10.85
N ALA A 297 18.65 -11.15 -10.28
CA ALA A 297 18.16 -11.70 -9.01
C ALA A 297 18.46 -10.79 -7.80
N ILE A 298 19.67 -10.21 -7.73
CA ILE A 298 20.03 -9.26 -6.66
C ILE A 298 19.18 -8.00 -6.77
N LEU A 299 19.01 -7.48 -7.99
CA LEU A 299 18.17 -6.30 -8.23
C LEU A 299 16.70 -6.58 -7.92
N ALA A 300 16.20 -7.78 -8.22
CA ALA A 300 14.85 -8.18 -7.86
C ALA A 300 14.65 -8.25 -6.34
N GLU A 301 15.68 -8.65 -5.59
CA GLU A 301 15.66 -8.60 -4.12
C GLU A 301 15.64 -7.15 -3.61
N LEU A 302 16.45 -6.26 -4.18
CA LEU A 302 16.42 -4.84 -3.84
C LEU A 302 15.05 -4.20 -4.14
N CYS A 303 14.46 -4.51 -5.30
CA CYS A 303 13.10 -4.09 -5.65
C CYS A 303 12.10 -4.61 -4.61
N ALA A 304 12.19 -5.89 -4.22
CA ALA A 304 11.29 -6.47 -3.23
C ALA A 304 11.40 -5.77 -1.87
N GLN A 305 12.62 -5.48 -1.41
CA GLN A 305 12.85 -4.76 -0.16
C GLN A 305 12.28 -3.34 -0.19
N VAL A 306 12.46 -2.61 -1.30
CA VAL A 306 11.96 -1.23 -1.44
C VAL A 306 10.43 -1.20 -1.54
N LEU A 307 9.84 -2.17 -2.23
CA LEU A 307 8.38 -2.32 -2.36
C LEU A 307 7.72 -2.93 -1.11
N GLY A 308 8.48 -3.32 -0.09
CA GLY A 308 7.95 -4.02 1.09
C GLY A 308 7.37 -5.40 0.77
N ARG A 309 7.82 -6.04 -0.31
CA ARG A 309 7.35 -7.35 -0.80
C ARG A 309 8.36 -8.44 -0.46
N SER A 310 7.88 -9.67 -0.33
CA SER A 310 8.76 -10.81 -0.04
C SER A 310 9.63 -11.23 -1.24
N ARG A 311 9.16 -10.97 -2.47
CA ARG A 311 9.83 -11.30 -3.74
C ARG A 311 9.20 -10.47 -4.86
N VAL A 312 10.04 -10.05 -5.79
CA VAL A 312 9.67 -9.45 -7.09
C VAL A 312 10.28 -10.34 -8.18
N GLY A 313 9.54 -10.59 -9.26
CA GLY A 313 10.04 -11.33 -10.41
C GLY A 313 11.08 -10.52 -11.19
N VAL A 314 12.03 -11.18 -11.86
CA VAL A 314 13.09 -10.47 -12.61
C VAL A 314 12.55 -9.71 -13.84
N GLN A 315 11.37 -10.07 -14.34
CA GLN A 315 10.66 -9.39 -15.44
C GLN A 315 9.41 -8.63 -14.95
N GLU A 316 9.19 -8.57 -13.63
CA GLU A 316 8.00 -7.90 -13.10
C GLU A 316 8.21 -6.39 -13.17
N ASN A 317 7.26 -5.68 -13.80
CA ASN A 317 7.33 -4.23 -13.91
C ASN A 317 7.21 -3.58 -12.52
N PHE A 318 8.10 -2.65 -12.23
CA PHE A 318 8.22 -1.98 -10.94
C PHE A 318 6.97 -1.15 -10.60
N LEU A 319 6.35 -0.48 -11.57
CA LEU A 319 5.15 0.35 -11.36
C LEU A 319 3.91 -0.51 -11.14
N GLU A 320 3.71 -1.54 -11.96
CA GLU A 320 2.63 -2.53 -11.78
C GLU A 320 2.73 -3.25 -10.44
N SER A 321 3.96 -3.41 -9.94
CA SER A 321 4.29 -4.00 -8.64
C SER A 321 3.97 -3.10 -7.43
N GLY A 322 3.39 -1.91 -7.64
CA GLY A 322 3.13 -0.90 -6.61
C GLY A 322 4.24 0.12 -6.42
N GLY A 323 5.23 0.15 -7.31
CA GLY A 323 6.28 1.15 -7.32
C GLY A 323 5.78 2.53 -7.69
N ASN A 324 6.53 3.55 -7.26
CA ASN A 324 6.30 4.95 -7.61
C ASN A 324 7.65 5.67 -7.70
N SER A 325 7.65 6.94 -8.12
CA SER A 325 8.88 7.71 -8.33
C SER A 325 9.75 7.80 -7.06
N MET A 326 9.15 7.87 -5.87
CA MET A 326 9.89 7.95 -4.60
C MET A 326 10.55 6.62 -4.24
N LEU A 327 9.82 5.51 -4.42
CA LEU A 327 10.36 4.17 -4.27
C LEU A 327 11.47 3.90 -5.32
N ALA A 328 11.32 4.39 -6.55
CA ALA A 328 12.36 4.29 -7.57
C ALA A 328 13.65 5.05 -7.17
N ILE A 329 13.53 6.25 -6.60
CA ILE A 329 14.69 6.97 -6.05
C ILE A 329 15.37 6.15 -4.95
N LYS A 330 14.60 5.59 -4.01
CA LYS A 330 15.13 4.72 -2.94
C LYS A 330 15.85 3.49 -3.51
N LEU A 331 15.29 2.86 -4.54
CA LEU A 331 15.89 1.74 -5.26
C LEU A 331 17.21 2.14 -5.92
N ILE A 332 17.22 3.20 -6.72
CA ILE A 332 18.41 3.71 -7.42
C ILE A 332 19.50 4.09 -6.42
N SER A 333 19.14 4.70 -5.29
CA SER A 333 20.08 5.01 -4.22
C SER A 333 20.72 3.74 -3.63
N ARG A 334 19.94 2.68 -3.36
CA ARG A 334 20.49 1.40 -2.89
C ARG A 334 21.39 0.73 -3.92
N VAL A 335 21.00 0.78 -5.19
CA VAL A 335 21.81 0.31 -6.32
C VAL A 335 23.12 1.07 -6.40
N GLN A 336 23.09 2.40 -6.25
CA GLN A 336 24.28 3.23 -6.23
C GLN A 336 25.20 2.88 -5.06
N ASN A 337 24.66 2.69 -3.86
CA ASN A 337 25.43 2.30 -2.68
C ASN A 337 26.06 0.90 -2.84
N LEU A 338 25.35 -0.04 -3.46
CA LEU A 338 25.80 -1.42 -3.60
C LEU A 338 26.81 -1.60 -4.75
N PHE A 339 26.60 -0.89 -5.87
CA PHE A 339 27.37 -1.09 -7.10
C PHE A 339 28.30 0.06 -7.46
N GLY A 340 28.24 1.19 -6.76
CA GLY A 340 29.03 2.38 -7.07
C GLY A 340 28.67 2.98 -8.42
N LEU A 341 27.40 2.94 -8.83
CA LEU A 341 26.97 3.43 -10.14
C LEU A 341 25.73 4.30 -10.03
N SER A 342 25.79 5.46 -10.68
CA SER A 342 24.67 6.37 -10.77
C SER A 342 23.77 5.94 -11.93
N VAL A 343 22.56 5.46 -11.62
CA VAL A 343 21.55 5.10 -12.62
C VAL A 343 20.59 6.29 -12.81
N PRO A 344 20.43 6.83 -14.04
CA PRO A 344 19.39 7.82 -14.31
C PRO A 344 17.99 7.21 -14.14
N LEU A 345 17.11 7.93 -13.46
CA LEU A 345 15.71 7.57 -13.23
C LEU A 345 14.95 7.44 -14.55
N ALA A 346 15.18 8.37 -15.49
CA ALA A 346 14.55 8.32 -16.81
C ALA A 346 14.92 7.02 -17.56
N ASP A 347 16.19 6.62 -17.51
CA ASP A 347 16.69 5.40 -18.17
C ASP A 347 16.15 4.13 -17.47
N PHE A 348 16.05 4.14 -16.14
CA PHE A 348 15.45 3.02 -15.40
C PHE A 348 14.01 2.75 -15.85
N PHE A 349 13.23 3.79 -16.10
CA PHE A 349 11.85 3.64 -16.51
C PHE A 349 11.64 3.29 -17.99
N GLU A 350 12.68 3.24 -18.82
CA GLU A 350 12.58 2.69 -20.18
C GLU A 350 12.30 1.18 -20.17
N ASP A 351 12.88 0.46 -19.20
CA ASP A 351 12.59 -0.94 -18.88
C ASP A 351 12.59 -1.10 -17.36
N ALA A 352 11.45 -0.78 -16.76
CA ALA A 352 11.25 -0.72 -15.31
C ALA A 352 11.20 -2.11 -14.64
N THR A 353 11.96 -3.08 -15.13
CA THR A 353 12.09 -4.43 -14.57
C THR A 353 13.46 -4.64 -13.92
N PRO A 354 13.62 -5.57 -12.96
CA PRO A 354 14.95 -5.91 -12.46
C PRO A 354 15.95 -6.38 -13.52
N ALA A 355 15.46 -7.04 -14.59
CA ALA A 355 16.28 -7.44 -15.72
C ALA A 355 16.72 -6.24 -16.58
N GLY A 356 15.81 -5.31 -16.86
CA GLY A 356 16.11 -4.04 -17.52
C GLY A 356 17.14 -3.22 -16.76
N LEU A 357 16.97 -3.10 -15.45
CA LEU A 357 17.92 -2.43 -14.57
C LEU A 357 19.31 -3.11 -14.57
N ALA A 358 19.39 -4.44 -14.63
CA ALA A 358 20.66 -5.15 -14.78
C ALA A 358 21.34 -4.79 -16.11
N ALA A 359 20.60 -4.84 -17.22
CA ALA A 359 21.12 -4.49 -18.54
C ALA A 359 21.58 -3.02 -18.60
N LEU A 360 20.83 -2.11 -17.97
CA LEU A 360 21.19 -0.70 -17.87
C LEU A 360 22.49 -0.50 -17.08
N ILE A 361 22.65 -1.19 -15.94
CA ILE A 361 23.89 -1.12 -15.17
C ILE A 361 25.08 -1.66 -15.96
N ASP A 362 24.92 -2.77 -16.69
CA ASP A 362 25.98 -3.32 -17.54
C ASP A 362 26.37 -2.35 -18.67
N LYS A 363 25.39 -1.67 -19.28
CA LYS A 363 25.63 -0.62 -20.27
C LYS A 363 26.40 0.56 -19.67
N LEU A 364 25.99 1.05 -18.49
CA LEU A 364 26.64 2.19 -17.82
C LEU A 364 28.08 1.87 -17.38
N ARG A 365 28.38 0.62 -17.01
CA ARG A 365 29.75 0.19 -16.68
C ARG A 365 30.71 0.22 -17.85
N GLN A 366 30.20 0.00 -19.06
CA GLN A 366 30.99 0.04 -20.29
C GLN A 366 31.27 1.47 -20.75
N ASP A 367 30.54 2.45 -20.19
CA ASP A 367 30.74 3.87 -20.44
C ASP A 367 31.74 4.46 -19.43
N ALA A 368 32.96 4.75 -19.91
CA ALA A 368 34.06 5.24 -19.08
C ALA A 368 33.76 6.61 -18.43
N ASP A 369 32.87 7.42 -19.02
CA ASP A 369 32.50 8.74 -18.48
C ASP A 369 31.48 8.64 -17.32
N HIS A 370 30.75 7.52 -17.20
CA HIS A 370 29.77 7.28 -16.14
C HIS A 370 30.39 6.67 -14.86
N ASN A 371 31.54 6.00 -14.96
CA ASN A 371 32.21 5.31 -13.84
C ASN A 371 32.92 6.23 -12.82
N ALA A 372 32.98 7.55 -13.06
CA ALA A 372 33.73 8.49 -12.23
C ALA A 372 32.94 9.10 -11.05
N GLU A 373 31.72 8.62 -10.75
CA GLU A 373 30.74 9.36 -9.92
C GLU A 373 30.23 8.62 -8.68
N VAL A 374 31.12 7.92 -7.96
CA VAL A 374 30.81 7.40 -6.63
C VAL A 374 31.10 8.47 -5.58
N TRP A 375 30.05 8.95 -4.91
CA TRP A 375 30.20 9.88 -3.80
C TRP A 375 30.48 9.10 -2.53
N GLN A 376 31.49 9.53 -1.77
CA GLN A 376 31.76 8.92 -0.47
C GLN A 376 30.68 9.33 0.54
N PRO A 377 30.23 8.41 1.41
CA PRO A 377 29.35 8.76 2.51
C PRO A 377 29.92 9.93 3.31
N ALA A 378 29.06 10.90 3.63
CA ALA A 378 29.39 11.99 4.53
C ALA A 378 29.72 11.44 5.91
N VAL A 379 30.60 12.12 6.63
CA VAL A 379 31.00 11.73 7.99
C VAL A 379 30.43 12.75 8.96
N ALA A 380 29.85 12.28 10.06
CA ALA A 380 29.37 13.14 11.15
C ALA A 380 30.54 13.93 11.76
N ASP A 381 30.30 15.20 12.07
CA ASP A 381 31.29 16.09 12.70
C ASP A 381 30.75 16.62 14.05
N PRO A 382 30.70 15.76 15.08
CA PRO A 382 30.13 16.13 16.38
C PRO A 382 30.91 17.27 17.07
N VAL A 383 32.20 17.42 16.76
CA VAL A 383 33.05 18.48 17.32
C VAL A 383 32.60 19.85 16.86
N ASN A 384 32.24 20.00 15.58
CA ASN A 384 31.80 21.28 15.01
C ASN A 384 30.28 21.40 14.83
N ARG A 385 29.49 20.53 15.48
CA ARG A 385 28.02 20.46 15.34
C ARG A 385 27.31 21.80 15.51
N TYR A 386 27.81 22.65 16.39
CA TYR A 386 27.22 23.96 16.74
C TYR A 386 27.85 25.16 15.99
N GLN A 387 28.75 24.92 15.04
CA GLN A 387 29.31 25.99 14.20
C GLN A 387 28.30 26.49 13.16
N PRO A 388 28.28 27.78 12.82
CA PRO A 388 27.44 28.30 11.74
C PRO A 388 27.64 27.57 10.41
N PHE A 389 26.57 27.40 9.65
CA PHE A 389 26.57 26.74 8.36
C PHE A 389 25.58 27.42 7.40
N PRO A 390 25.76 27.34 6.07
CA PRO A 390 24.93 28.08 5.13
C PRO A 390 23.49 27.55 5.07
N LEU A 391 22.58 28.36 4.55
CA LEU A 391 21.23 27.90 4.18
C LEU A 391 21.26 26.99 2.96
N SER A 392 20.30 26.07 2.88
CA SER A 392 19.97 25.42 1.61
C SER A 392 19.40 26.45 0.62
N ALA A 393 19.32 26.09 -0.67
CA ALA A 393 18.76 26.97 -1.69
C ALA A 393 17.31 27.35 -1.38
N VAL A 394 16.51 26.38 -0.93
CA VAL A 394 15.10 26.56 -0.55
C VAL A 394 14.94 27.34 0.76
N GLN A 395 15.73 27.06 1.79
CA GLN A 395 15.72 27.85 3.04
C GLN A 395 16.09 29.31 2.76
N GLN A 396 17.04 29.56 1.86
CA GLN A 396 17.38 30.91 1.44
C GLN A 396 16.22 31.58 0.68
N ALA A 397 15.46 30.85 -0.13
CA ALA A 397 14.26 31.37 -0.80
C ALA A 397 13.20 31.79 0.22
N TYR A 398 12.90 30.95 1.21
CA TYR A 398 11.94 31.26 2.29
C TYR A 398 12.40 32.46 3.13
N TRP A 399 13.69 32.47 3.49
CA TRP A 399 14.28 33.53 4.31
C TRP A 399 14.34 34.89 3.59
N VAL A 400 14.56 34.91 2.28
CA VAL A 400 14.45 36.15 1.48
C VAL A 400 12.98 36.50 1.23
N GLY A 401 12.17 35.51 0.86
CA GLY A 401 10.78 35.66 0.45
C GLY A 401 9.88 36.23 1.55
N ARG A 402 10.16 35.94 2.82
CA ARG A 402 9.40 36.47 3.95
C ARG A 402 9.56 37.97 4.21
N ARG A 403 10.52 38.65 3.56
CA ARG A 403 10.79 40.07 3.79
C ARG A 403 9.75 40.96 3.10
N ASP A 404 9.30 42.00 3.77
CA ASP A 404 8.28 42.95 3.27
C ASP A 404 8.68 43.64 1.95
N SER A 405 9.98 43.74 1.68
CA SER A 405 10.52 44.35 0.45
C SER A 405 10.34 43.48 -0.82
N ILE A 406 9.85 42.25 -0.68
CA ILE A 406 9.69 41.28 -1.78
C ILE A 406 8.23 41.21 -2.22
N HIS A 407 7.99 41.08 -3.53
CA HIS A 407 6.65 40.86 -4.08
C HIS A 407 6.10 39.51 -3.59
N LEU A 408 4.87 39.50 -3.04
CA LEU A 408 4.29 38.39 -2.25
C LEU A 408 5.10 38.06 -0.97
N GLY A 409 5.72 39.08 -0.35
CA GLY A 409 6.46 38.97 0.90
C GLY A 409 5.60 39.16 2.15
N SER A 410 6.23 39.34 3.31
CA SER A 410 5.57 39.37 4.65
C SER A 410 4.85 38.06 5.03
N VAL A 411 5.14 36.98 4.31
CA VAL A 411 4.59 35.63 4.53
C VAL A 411 5.75 34.71 4.90
N SER A 412 5.67 34.05 6.04
CA SER A 412 6.58 32.96 6.39
C SER A 412 6.19 31.70 5.62
N THR A 413 7.16 30.88 5.24
CA THR A 413 6.84 29.49 4.87
C THR A 413 6.54 28.74 6.15
N HIS A 414 5.27 28.41 6.38
CA HIS A 414 4.74 28.11 7.71
C HIS A 414 3.59 27.11 7.63
N ALA A 415 3.47 26.28 8.67
CA ALA A 415 2.37 25.36 8.85
C ALA A 415 1.70 25.58 10.21
N TYR A 416 0.37 25.55 10.19
CA TYR A 416 -0.48 25.67 11.36
C TYR A 416 -1.51 24.54 11.42
N MET A 417 -1.73 24.01 12.62
CA MET A 417 -2.68 22.93 12.88
C MET A 417 -3.40 23.13 14.21
N GLU A 418 -4.68 22.77 14.23
CA GLU A 418 -5.51 22.62 15.41
C GLU A 418 -5.90 21.16 15.59
N VAL A 419 -5.60 20.61 16.76
CA VAL A 419 -5.96 19.23 17.12
C VAL A 419 -6.86 19.24 18.34
N ASP A 420 -8.06 18.70 18.19
CA ASP A 420 -8.95 18.43 19.32
C ASP A 420 -8.57 17.11 19.98
N ILE A 421 -8.35 17.16 21.29
CA ILE A 421 -7.89 16.03 22.09
C ILE A 421 -8.85 15.89 23.27
N ALA A 422 -9.43 14.70 23.45
CA ALA A 422 -10.40 14.45 24.52
C ALA A 422 -9.75 14.60 25.92
N GLU A 423 -8.59 13.98 26.13
CA GLU A 423 -7.83 14.05 27.37
C GLU A 423 -6.35 14.28 27.07
N LEU A 424 -5.81 15.40 27.57
CA LEU A 424 -4.40 15.77 27.43
C LEU A 424 -3.78 15.96 28.82
N ASP A 425 -2.73 15.19 29.13
CA ASP A 425 -1.86 15.47 30.26
C ASP A 425 -0.85 16.54 29.83
N VAL A 426 -1.13 17.80 30.19
CA VAL A 426 -0.32 18.97 29.81
C VAL A 426 1.11 18.85 30.36
N ALA A 427 1.29 18.33 31.57
CA ALA A 427 2.62 18.20 32.16
C ALA A 427 3.46 17.14 31.40
N ARG A 428 2.81 16.07 30.96
CA ARG A 428 3.42 15.03 30.14
C ARG A 428 3.73 15.51 28.72
N MET A 429 2.82 16.26 28.11
CA MET A 429 3.04 16.95 26.83
C MET A 429 4.26 17.87 26.93
N GLN A 430 4.35 18.65 28.00
CA GLN A 430 5.48 19.55 28.25
C GLN A 430 6.81 18.79 28.32
N ARG A 431 6.86 17.69 29.07
CA ARG A 431 8.06 16.83 29.14
C ARG A 431 8.41 16.22 27.78
N ALA A 432 7.42 15.71 27.04
CA ALA A 432 7.65 15.14 25.71
C ALA A 432 8.24 16.18 24.74
N MET A 433 7.77 17.43 24.80
CA MET A 433 8.34 18.52 24.01
C MET A 433 9.80 18.81 24.36
N GLN A 434 10.18 18.82 25.64
CA GLN A 434 11.59 19.01 26.01
C GLN A 434 12.49 17.91 25.45
N LEU A 435 12.05 16.65 25.56
CA LEU A 435 12.79 15.51 25.01
C LEU A 435 12.90 15.59 23.48
N LEU A 436 11.83 16.02 22.80
CA LEU A 436 11.82 16.23 21.35
C LEU A 436 12.82 17.31 20.92
N ILE A 437 12.84 18.46 21.61
CA ILE A 437 13.76 19.57 21.35
C ILE A 437 15.20 19.17 21.60
N ALA A 438 15.45 18.40 22.67
CA ALA A 438 16.79 17.89 22.99
C ALA A 438 17.29 16.90 21.92
N ARG A 439 16.39 16.07 21.38
CA ARG A 439 16.71 15.08 20.34
C ARG A 439 16.99 15.70 18.98
N HIS A 440 16.17 16.66 18.55
CA HIS A 440 16.20 17.17 17.18
C HIS A 440 16.87 18.54 17.10
N ASP A 441 18.11 18.57 16.59
CA ASP A 441 18.92 19.80 16.43
C ASP A 441 18.20 20.96 15.77
N MET A 442 17.41 20.67 14.72
CA MET A 442 16.71 21.71 13.96
C MET A 442 15.62 22.40 14.77
N LEU A 443 15.11 21.80 15.86
CA LEU A 443 14.23 22.51 16.80
C LEU A 443 14.98 23.53 17.67
N ARG A 444 16.32 23.59 17.62
CA ARG A 444 17.19 24.52 18.35
C ARG A 444 17.94 25.48 17.43
N VAL A 445 17.60 25.53 16.15
CA VAL A 445 18.33 26.35 15.17
C VAL A 445 17.87 27.81 15.22
N VAL A 446 18.78 28.72 14.89
CA VAL A 446 18.50 30.13 14.58
C VAL A 446 19.15 30.52 13.25
N PHE A 447 18.60 31.53 12.58
CA PHE A 447 19.02 32.02 11.27
C PHE A 447 19.49 33.47 11.37
N SER A 448 20.75 33.71 10.99
CA SER A 448 21.38 35.02 11.08
C SER A 448 21.09 35.91 9.86
N ALA A 449 21.24 37.22 10.05
CA ALA A 449 20.96 38.23 9.03
C ALA A 449 21.83 38.12 7.76
N ASP A 450 22.95 37.41 7.83
CA ASP A 450 23.89 37.14 6.74
C ASP A 450 23.56 35.87 5.93
N GLY A 451 22.44 35.20 6.22
CA GLY A 451 22.02 34.00 5.49
C GLY A 451 22.79 32.75 5.88
N TYR A 452 23.13 32.63 7.17
CA TYR A 452 23.62 31.42 7.81
C TYR A 452 22.61 30.92 8.85
N GLN A 453 22.77 29.68 9.26
CA GLN A 453 22.03 29.05 10.34
C GLN A 453 22.98 28.41 11.34
N ARG A 454 22.55 28.29 12.59
CA ARG A 454 23.35 27.71 13.68
C ARG A 454 22.45 26.94 14.63
N ILE A 455 22.85 25.71 14.93
CA ILE A 455 22.22 24.88 15.98
C ILE A 455 22.71 25.41 17.34
N LEU A 456 21.78 25.77 18.22
CA LEU A 456 22.12 26.17 19.59
C LEU A 456 22.40 24.94 20.44
N GLN A 457 23.51 24.96 21.17
CA GLN A 457 23.90 23.86 22.07
C GLN A 457 22.86 23.67 23.19
N GLU A 458 22.41 24.78 23.78
CA GLU A 458 21.39 24.80 24.81
C GLU A 458 20.35 25.86 24.46
N VAL A 459 19.10 25.59 24.84
CA VAL A 459 17.98 26.53 24.73
C VAL A 459 17.27 26.58 26.07
N PRO A 460 16.57 27.69 26.41
CA PRO A 460 15.72 27.73 27.59
C PRO A 460 14.72 26.57 27.60
N ALA A 461 14.29 26.16 28.79
CA ALA A 461 13.20 25.21 28.92
C ALA A 461 11.98 25.77 28.17
N TYR A 462 11.51 25.05 27.15
CA TYR A 462 10.30 25.43 26.44
C TYR A 462 9.11 25.39 27.39
N GLU A 463 8.15 26.29 27.24
CA GLU A 463 6.87 26.29 27.97
C GLU A 463 5.74 26.53 26.97
N ALA A 464 4.82 25.57 26.84
CA ALA A 464 3.66 25.74 25.97
C ALA A 464 2.69 26.76 26.59
N GLY A 465 2.12 27.63 25.75
CA GLY A 465 1.07 28.52 26.21
C GLY A 465 -0.16 27.73 26.66
N TYR A 466 -0.83 28.20 27.71
CA TYR A 466 -2.03 27.54 28.25
C TYR A 466 -3.11 28.56 28.57
N ARG A 467 -4.36 28.25 28.23
CA ARG A 467 -5.54 29.00 28.66
C ARG A 467 -6.66 28.05 29.03
N ASP A 468 -7.20 28.25 30.23
CA ASP A 468 -8.40 27.54 30.68
C ASP A 468 -9.64 28.30 30.23
N LEU A 469 -10.48 27.64 29.43
CA LEU A 469 -11.77 28.16 28.95
C LEU A 469 -12.97 27.44 29.58
N ARG A 470 -12.74 26.51 30.53
CA ARG A 470 -13.81 25.75 31.18
C ARG A 470 -14.78 26.69 31.90
N GLY A 471 -16.06 26.39 31.79
CA GLY A 471 -17.12 27.20 32.41
C GLY A 471 -17.39 28.56 31.76
N LEU A 472 -16.73 28.89 30.64
CA LEU A 472 -17.13 30.02 29.80
C LEU A 472 -18.39 29.68 28.99
N SER A 473 -19.09 30.71 28.50
CA SER A 473 -20.16 30.50 27.52
C SER A 473 -19.58 29.97 26.21
N ALA A 474 -20.34 29.16 25.45
CA ALA A 474 -19.90 28.64 24.16
C ALA A 474 -19.45 29.77 23.21
N ALA A 475 -20.18 30.89 23.20
CA ALA A 475 -19.85 32.05 22.37
C ALA A 475 -18.52 32.73 22.76
N ASP A 476 -18.17 32.76 24.05
CA ASP A 476 -16.90 33.33 24.50
C ASP A 476 -15.73 32.35 24.28
N ALA A 477 -15.96 31.05 24.45
CA ALA A 477 -14.99 30.01 24.11
C ALA A 477 -14.65 30.03 22.61
N ASP A 478 -15.67 30.03 21.75
CA ASP A 478 -15.51 30.11 20.29
C ASP A 478 -14.77 31.38 19.87
N ARG A 479 -15.09 32.53 20.50
CA ARG A 479 -14.37 33.78 20.26
C ARG A 479 -12.89 33.67 20.65
N SER A 480 -12.58 33.05 21.79
CA SER A 480 -11.18 32.87 22.20
C SER A 480 -10.44 31.89 21.28
N LEU A 481 -11.08 30.84 20.78
CA LEU A 481 -10.49 29.91 19.80
C LEU A 481 -10.18 30.65 18.48
N ALA A 482 -11.14 31.42 17.96
CA ALA A 482 -10.98 32.19 16.73
C ALA A 482 -9.87 33.25 16.85
N GLN A 483 -9.74 33.91 18.00
CA GLN A 483 -8.65 34.87 18.25
C GLN A 483 -7.28 34.19 18.24
N THR A 484 -7.14 33.02 18.87
CA THR A 484 -5.89 32.25 18.84
C THR A 484 -5.56 31.81 17.42
N ARG A 485 -6.55 31.30 16.67
CA ARG A 485 -6.40 30.95 15.25
C ARG A 485 -5.89 32.13 14.45
N ALA A 486 -6.58 33.26 14.50
CA ALA A 486 -6.22 34.46 13.73
C ALA A 486 -4.80 34.96 14.05
N ARG A 487 -4.34 34.81 15.30
CA ARG A 487 -2.98 35.19 15.71
C ARG A 487 -1.92 34.21 15.19
N MET A 488 -2.17 32.90 15.30
CA MET A 488 -1.15 31.87 15.05
C MET A 488 -1.11 31.35 13.61
N SER A 489 -2.22 31.39 12.86
CA SER A 489 -2.32 30.75 11.55
C SER A 489 -1.51 31.42 10.44
N HIS A 490 -1.16 32.69 10.61
CA HIS A 490 -0.39 33.48 9.63
C HIS A 490 0.84 34.14 10.26
N GLN A 491 1.32 33.62 11.40
CA GLN A 491 2.37 34.29 12.13
C GLN A 491 3.73 34.21 11.44
N VAL A 492 4.47 35.32 11.50
CA VAL A 492 5.84 35.42 11.01
C VAL A 492 6.77 35.49 12.20
N LEU A 493 7.30 34.34 12.61
CA LEU A 493 8.27 34.26 13.72
C LEU A 493 9.60 34.89 13.31
N ALA A 494 10.26 35.56 14.27
CA ALA A 494 11.60 36.11 14.07
C ALA A 494 12.61 34.97 13.90
N THR A 495 13.44 35.04 12.86
CA THR A 495 14.30 33.89 12.51
C THR A 495 15.60 33.83 13.33
N ASP A 496 16.00 34.94 13.93
CA ASP A 496 17.22 35.06 14.75
C ASP A 496 16.98 34.70 16.22
N THR A 497 15.74 34.44 16.60
CA THR A 497 15.31 34.21 17.98
C THR A 497 14.62 32.87 18.09
N TRP A 498 15.11 32.01 18.98
CA TRP A 498 14.46 30.74 19.29
C TRP A 498 13.24 30.96 20.20
N PRO A 499 12.13 30.20 20.03
CA PRO A 499 11.89 29.15 19.04
C PRO A 499 11.19 29.64 17.75
N LEU A 500 11.44 28.95 16.63
CA LEU A 500 10.69 29.11 15.37
C LEU A 500 9.44 28.20 15.31
N PHE A 501 8.85 27.92 16.46
CA PHE A 501 7.58 27.21 16.59
C PHE A 501 6.84 27.67 17.85
N GLU A 502 5.52 27.52 17.87
CA GLU A 502 4.67 27.84 19.00
C GLU A 502 3.63 26.74 19.22
N ILE A 503 3.45 26.35 20.48
CA ILE A 503 2.43 25.41 20.94
C ILE A 503 1.56 26.15 21.96
N PHE A 504 0.25 26.06 21.76
CA PHE A 504 -0.73 26.68 22.66
C PHE A 504 -1.88 25.71 22.95
N VAL A 505 -2.23 25.54 24.22
CA VAL A 505 -3.31 24.66 24.67
C VAL A 505 -4.47 25.50 25.19
N GLN A 506 -5.66 25.28 24.64
CA GLN A 506 -6.91 25.83 25.17
C GLN A 506 -7.73 24.68 25.77
N GLN A 507 -7.89 24.67 27.10
CA GLN A 507 -8.69 23.67 27.79
C GLN A 507 -10.17 24.06 27.74
N LEU A 508 -11.02 23.19 27.19
CA LEU A 508 -12.48 23.35 27.14
C LEU A 508 -13.16 22.35 28.07
N ASP A 509 -14.49 22.41 28.14
CA ASP A 509 -15.30 21.42 28.83
C ASP A 509 -15.26 20.08 28.05
N GLY A 510 -14.70 19.04 28.68
CA GLY A 510 -14.64 17.68 28.15
C GLY A 510 -13.57 17.39 27.07
N HIS A 511 -12.84 18.40 26.61
CA HIS A 511 -11.73 18.25 25.66
C HIS A 511 -10.78 19.47 25.72
N CYS A 512 -9.64 19.41 25.04
CA CYS A 512 -8.79 20.56 24.80
C CYS A 512 -8.47 20.71 23.32
N ARG A 513 -8.18 21.95 22.91
CA ARG A 513 -7.60 22.24 21.60
C ARG A 513 -6.12 22.56 21.72
N LEU A 514 -5.32 21.80 20.97
CA LEU A 514 -3.90 22.03 20.79
C LEU A 514 -3.68 22.79 19.49
N HIS A 515 -3.06 23.97 19.58
CA HIS A 515 -2.63 24.76 18.44
C HIS A 515 -1.13 24.56 18.24
N LEU A 516 -0.73 24.20 17.03
CA LEU A 516 0.65 23.96 16.63
C LEU A 516 0.99 24.91 15.48
N SER A 517 2.05 25.67 15.64
CA SER A 517 2.60 26.55 14.61
C SER A 517 4.07 26.25 14.44
N ILE A 518 4.54 26.06 13.21
CA ILE A 518 5.95 25.81 12.91
C ILE A 518 6.38 26.53 11.64
N ASP A 519 7.55 27.17 11.69
CA ASP A 519 8.21 27.72 10.51
C ASP A 519 8.91 26.58 9.75
N LEU A 520 8.59 26.42 8.47
CA LEU A 520 9.10 25.32 7.65
C LEU A 520 10.56 25.54 7.21
N LEU A 521 11.21 26.64 7.61
CA LEU A 521 12.67 26.71 7.64
C LEU A 521 13.31 25.58 8.47
N LEU A 522 12.58 25.05 9.45
CA LEU A 522 13.06 24.00 10.35
C LEU A 522 12.96 22.59 9.75
N ALA A 523 11.94 22.33 8.95
CA ALA A 523 11.49 20.97 8.65
C ALA A 523 10.67 20.91 7.35
N ASP A 524 10.96 19.91 6.51
CA ASP A 524 10.09 19.49 5.42
C ASP A 524 8.92 18.60 5.91
N ALA A 525 7.97 18.26 5.01
CA ALA A 525 6.82 17.43 5.38
C ALA A 525 7.20 16.04 5.93
N TYR A 526 8.31 15.45 5.46
CA TYR A 526 8.83 14.20 6.01
C TYR A 526 9.39 14.38 7.43
N SER A 527 10.12 15.47 7.67
CA SER A 527 10.62 15.83 9.01
C SER A 527 9.50 16.08 10.00
N LEU A 528 8.39 16.68 9.58
CA LEU A 528 7.21 16.85 10.45
C LEU A 528 6.65 15.49 10.91
N GLN A 529 6.71 14.45 10.07
CA GLN A 529 6.30 13.09 10.44
C GLN A 529 7.27 12.45 11.45
N LEU A 530 8.58 12.67 11.29
CA LEU A 530 9.58 12.22 12.28
C LEU A 530 9.36 12.91 13.64
N LEU A 531 9.13 14.23 13.63
CA LEU A 531 8.82 15.00 14.82
C LEU A 531 7.55 14.49 15.50
N HIS A 532 6.50 14.21 14.71
CA HIS A 532 5.26 13.66 15.22
C HIS A 532 5.47 12.26 15.83
N ARG A 533 6.12 11.34 15.11
CA ARG A 533 6.46 9.98 15.59
C ARG A 533 7.18 10.02 16.93
N ASP A 534 8.25 10.81 17.02
CA ASP A 534 9.08 10.89 18.22
C ASP A 534 8.34 11.60 19.36
N PHE A 535 7.54 12.62 19.07
CA PHE A 535 6.68 13.27 20.06
C PHE A 535 5.72 12.28 20.71
N LEU A 536 5.07 11.42 19.92
CA LEU A 536 4.18 10.38 20.47
C LEU A 536 4.93 9.34 21.28
N GLY A 537 6.12 8.91 20.82
CA GLY A 537 6.99 8.02 21.57
C GLY A 537 7.35 8.60 22.94
N PHE A 538 7.82 9.85 22.97
CA PHE A 538 8.16 10.56 24.21
C PHE A 538 6.93 10.86 25.07
N TYR A 539 5.78 11.16 24.48
CA TYR A 539 4.55 11.28 25.24
C TYR A 539 4.26 9.94 25.91
N GLN A 540 4.19 8.83 25.19
CA GLN A 540 3.75 7.53 25.73
C GLN A 540 4.74 6.84 26.67
N HIS A 541 6.03 7.01 26.46
CA HIS A 541 7.05 6.28 27.22
C HIS A 541 8.07 7.19 27.91
N ALA A 542 7.97 8.51 27.75
CA ALA A 542 8.92 9.48 28.29
C ALA A 542 10.36 9.08 27.92
N GLU A 543 11.27 9.10 28.89
CA GLU A 543 12.69 8.74 28.73
C GLU A 543 12.90 7.25 28.38
N ASN A 544 11.90 6.39 28.57
CA ASN A 544 11.99 4.98 28.19
C ASN A 544 11.78 4.76 26.68
N TYR A 545 11.37 5.80 25.94
CA TYR A 545 11.32 5.74 24.48
C TYR A 545 12.74 5.72 23.92
N GLN A 546 13.17 4.56 23.40
CA GLN A 546 14.49 4.41 22.77
C GLN A 546 14.45 4.88 21.32
N ALA A 547 14.49 6.20 21.14
CA ALA A 547 14.67 6.78 19.82
C ALA A 547 16.09 6.49 19.30
N ARG A 548 16.23 6.19 18.00
CA ARG A 548 17.52 5.85 17.37
C ARG A 548 18.53 6.99 17.56
N THR A 549 19.69 6.73 18.14
CA THR A 549 20.74 7.75 18.31
C THR A 549 21.33 8.12 16.94
N VAL A 550 21.48 9.41 16.65
CA VAL A 550 22.02 9.90 15.38
C VAL A 550 23.03 11.03 15.61
N ASP A 551 24.29 10.76 15.25
CA ASP A 551 25.39 11.72 15.40
C ASP A 551 25.51 12.68 14.20
N PHE A 552 25.01 12.26 13.04
CA PHE A 552 24.98 13.06 11.82
C PHE A 552 23.95 14.17 11.92
N SER A 553 24.33 15.42 11.66
CA SER A 553 23.45 16.58 11.78
C SER A 553 22.98 17.11 10.42
N PHE A 554 21.90 17.92 10.40
CA PHE A 554 21.50 18.64 9.18
C PHE A 554 22.60 19.58 8.66
N ARG A 555 23.44 20.12 9.57
CA ARG A 555 24.65 20.85 9.21
C ARG A 555 25.59 20.00 8.36
N ASP A 556 25.88 18.78 8.81
CA ASP A 556 26.80 17.88 8.10
C ASP A 556 26.26 17.52 6.72
N TYR A 557 24.93 17.32 6.62
CA TYR A 557 24.24 17.16 5.35
C TYR A 557 24.46 18.35 4.41
N ILE A 558 24.20 19.59 4.86
CA ILE A 558 24.35 20.79 4.04
C ILE A 558 25.81 20.97 3.57
N LEU A 559 26.77 20.73 4.45
CA LEU A 559 28.20 20.84 4.10
C LEU A 559 28.62 19.76 3.10
N ALA A 560 28.11 18.53 3.24
CA ALA A 560 28.35 17.45 2.31
C ALA A 560 27.69 17.72 0.94
N ALA A 561 26.42 18.12 0.93
CA ALA A 561 25.67 18.47 -0.28
C ALA A 561 26.35 19.61 -1.06
N ARG A 562 26.96 20.57 -0.36
CA ARG A 562 27.70 21.66 -1.00
C ARG A 562 28.95 21.17 -1.75
N ARG A 563 29.67 20.18 -1.23
CA ARG A 563 30.83 19.59 -1.93
C ARG A 563 30.39 18.93 -3.24
N LEU A 564 29.14 18.48 -3.34
CA LEU A 564 28.60 17.90 -4.57
C LEU A 564 28.55 18.91 -5.73
N ARG A 565 28.55 20.21 -5.44
CA ARG A 565 28.51 21.27 -6.46
C ARG A 565 29.76 21.33 -7.33
N GLU A 566 30.87 20.75 -6.86
CA GLU A 566 32.13 20.69 -7.60
C GLU A 566 32.20 19.48 -8.53
N SER A 567 31.15 18.66 -8.58
CA SER A 567 31.17 17.41 -9.35
C SER A 567 30.77 17.60 -10.81
N PRO A 568 31.18 16.64 -11.67
CA PRO A 568 30.70 16.56 -13.04
C PRO A 568 29.17 16.42 -13.13
N ARG A 569 28.53 15.68 -12.20
CA ARG A 569 27.07 15.52 -12.16
C ARG A 569 26.34 16.84 -11.94
N TYR A 570 26.82 17.68 -11.01
CA TYR A 570 26.26 19.01 -10.80
C TYR A 570 26.45 19.89 -12.05
N ALA A 571 27.63 19.82 -12.69
CA ALA A 571 27.88 20.55 -13.93
C ALA A 571 26.93 20.11 -15.07
N ARG A 572 26.64 18.81 -15.20
CA ARG A 572 25.65 18.29 -16.16
C ARG A 572 24.24 18.78 -15.84
N ALA A 573 23.81 18.68 -14.59
CA ALA A 573 22.51 19.18 -14.14
C ALA A 573 22.35 20.68 -14.43
N LYS A 574 23.39 21.48 -14.13
CA LYS A 574 23.41 22.91 -14.44
C LYS A 574 23.28 23.15 -15.95
N ARG A 575 24.04 22.44 -16.80
CA ARG A 575 23.96 22.58 -18.26
C ARG A 575 22.56 22.25 -18.77
N TYR A 576 21.98 21.13 -18.33
CA TYR A 576 20.61 20.71 -18.67
C TYR A 576 19.61 21.84 -18.40
N TRP A 577 19.65 22.43 -17.21
CA TRP A 577 18.73 23.50 -16.86
C TRP A 577 18.98 24.80 -17.61
N MET A 578 20.25 25.18 -17.84
CA MET A 578 20.57 26.39 -18.59
C MET A 578 20.11 26.31 -20.06
N GLU A 579 20.18 25.13 -20.66
CA GLU A 579 19.65 24.88 -22.02
C GLU A 579 18.12 24.91 -22.03
N ARG A 580 17.47 24.27 -21.06
CA ARG A 580 16.00 24.28 -20.92
C ARG A 580 15.40 25.63 -20.56
N LEU A 581 16.15 26.49 -19.89
CA LEU A 581 15.65 27.77 -19.39
C LEU A 581 14.99 28.63 -20.48
N GLN A 582 15.50 28.53 -21.72
CA GLN A 582 14.97 29.25 -22.89
C GLN A 582 13.65 28.66 -23.42
N GLN A 583 13.33 27.42 -23.04
CA GLN A 583 12.18 26.66 -23.53
C GLN A 583 11.05 26.59 -22.50
N LEU A 584 11.29 26.99 -21.24
CA LEU A 584 10.28 26.95 -20.20
C LEU A 584 9.18 28.00 -20.48
N PRO A 585 7.92 27.60 -20.68
CA PRO A 585 6.80 28.53 -20.78
C PRO A 585 6.60 29.27 -19.45
N PRO A 586 5.84 30.38 -19.44
CA PRO A 586 5.47 31.05 -18.19
C PRO A 586 4.63 30.12 -17.29
N ALA A 587 4.47 30.54 -16.03
CA ALA A 587 3.53 29.91 -15.12
C ALA A 587 2.07 30.09 -15.61
N PRO A 588 1.13 29.22 -15.23
CA PRO A 588 -0.26 29.36 -15.64
C PRO A 588 -0.85 30.69 -15.16
N GLU A 589 -1.47 31.44 -16.07
CA GLU A 589 -2.13 32.72 -15.78
C GLU A 589 -3.56 32.51 -15.31
N LEU A 590 -3.74 32.26 -14.02
CA LEU A 590 -5.08 32.16 -13.43
C LEU A 590 -5.78 33.53 -13.33
N PRO A 591 -7.12 33.61 -13.44
CA PRO A 591 -7.87 34.84 -13.17
C PRO A 591 -7.61 35.37 -11.75
N ARG A 592 -7.42 36.69 -11.59
CA ARG A 592 -7.06 37.33 -10.31
C ARG A 592 -7.91 38.56 -10.01
N ARG A 593 -8.08 38.88 -8.73
CA ARG A 593 -8.81 40.09 -8.24
C ARG A 593 -8.10 41.42 -8.51
N GLY A 594 -6.87 41.41 -9.02
CA GLY A 594 -6.09 42.61 -9.36
C GLY A 594 -4.58 42.40 -9.21
N ARG A 595 -3.80 43.49 -9.14
CA ARG A 595 -2.37 43.44 -8.78
C ARG A 595 -2.21 43.23 -7.27
N ALA A 596 -1.24 42.41 -6.87
CA ALA A 596 -0.88 42.21 -5.47
C ALA A 596 -0.63 43.56 -4.78
N GLY A 597 -1.47 43.88 -3.79
CA GLY A 597 -1.23 45.00 -2.89
C GLY A 597 -0.08 44.67 -1.93
N THR A 598 0.46 45.68 -1.26
CA THR A 598 1.46 45.52 -0.19
C THR A 598 0.83 45.12 1.15
N GLY A 599 -0.24 44.31 1.12
CA GLY A 599 -1.07 43.95 2.27
C GLY A 599 -0.71 42.59 2.86
N ALA A 600 -1.27 42.28 4.04
CA ALA A 600 -1.16 40.96 4.64
C ALA A 600 -1.88 39.94 3.74
N HIS A 601 -1.16 38.93 3.29
CA HIS A 601 -1.71 37.82 2.51
C HIS A 601 -2.41 36.83 3.44
N THR A 602 -3.64 36.46 3.10
CA THR A 602 -4.41 35.46 3.85
C THR A 602 -4.54 34.21 3.00
N PHE A 603 -4.11 33.07 3.55
CA PHE A 603 -4.23 31.78 2.90
C PHE A 603 -5.49 31.05 3.37
N LEU A 604 -6.20 30.43 2.44
CA LEU A 604 -7.33 29.54 2.70
C LEU A 604 -7.02 28.14 2.18
N ARG A 605 -7.63 27.14 2.84
CA ARG A 605 -7.47 25.73 2.51
C ARG A 605 -8.78 25.15 1.96
N LEU A 606 -8.69 24.47 0.82
CA LEU A 606 -9.69 23.51 0.36
C LEU A 606 -9.11 22.12 0.48
N SER A 607 -9.90 21.14 0.93
CA SER A 607 -9.43 19.77 1.10
C SER A 607 -10.54 18.78 0.85
N ALA A 608 -10.20 17.66 0.23
CA ALA A 608 -11.11 16.55 0.01
C ALA A 608 -10.38 15.22 0.10
N ARG A 609 -11.19 14.16 0.26
CA ARG A 609 -10.74 12.78 0.38
C ARG A 609 -11.35 11.96 -0.76
N PHE A 610 -10.52 11.13 -1.36
CA PHE A 610 -10.90 10.15 -2.36
C PHE A 610 -10.76 8.77 -1.72
N GLU A 611 -11.90 8.13 -1.46
CA GLU A 611 -11.99 6.93 -0.62
C GLU A 611 -11.10 5.77 -1.11
N ALA A 612 -10.64 4.94 -0.17
CA ALA A 612 -9.57 3.97 -0.40
C ALA A 612 -9.85 3.02 -1.58
N ASP A 613 -11.06 2.46 -1.66
CA ASP A 613 -11.42 1.54 -2.75
C ASP A 613 -11.38 2.22 -4.12
N ARG A 614 -11.80 3.49 -4.19
CA ARG A 614 -11.81 4.28 -5.42
C ARG A 614 -10.40 4.72 -5.78
N TRP A 615 -9.62 5.16 -4.80
CA TRP A 615 -8.23 5.53 -5.00
C TRP A 615 -7.42 4.34 -5.52
N GLU A 616 -7.60 3.17 -4.92
CA GLU A 616 -6.94 1.94 -5.35
C GLU A 616 -7.32 1.57 -6.79
N ALA A 617 -8.60 1.69 -7.17
CA ALA A 617 -9.04 1.46 -8.54
C ALA A 617 -8.38 2.42 -9.54
N LEU A 618 -8.33 3.71 -9.22
CA LEU A 618 -7.65 4.72 -10.05
C LEU A 618 -6.14 4.47 -10.14
N ARG A 619 -5.50 4.08 -9.03
CA ARG A 619 -4.08 3.73 -8.96
C ARG A 619 -3.75 2.52 -9.83
N GLN A 620 -4.56 1.45 -9.74
CA GLN A 620 -4.40 0.27 -10.59
C GLN A 620 -4.55 0.59 -12.06
N ARG A 621 -5.51 1.47 -12.40
CA ARG A 621 -5.71 1.91 -13.78
C ARG A 621 -4.51 2.71 -14.30
N GLY A 622 -4.01 3.65 -13.51
CA GLY A 622 -2.77 4.37 -13.81
C GLY A 622 -1.59 3.42 -14.02
N ALA A 623 -1.44 2.42 -13.16
CA ALA A 623 -0.36 1.44 -13.27
C ALA A 623 -0.40 0.63 -14.57
N ARG A 624 -1.59 0.26 -15.08
CA ARG A 624 -1.74 -0.42 -16.39
C ARG A 624 -1.33 0.44 -17.58
N SER A 625 -1.41 1.76 -17.44
CA SER A 625 -0.91 2.75 -18.40
C SER A 625 0.53 3.18 -18.10
N GLU A 626 1.23 2.44 -17.24
CA GLU A 626 2.60 2.70 -16.77
C GLU A 626 2.78 4.08 -16.12
N LEU A 627 1.72 4.62 -15.49
CA LEU A 627 1.75 5.92 -14.82
C LEU A 627 2.00 5.76 -13.32
N SER A 628 2.89 6.61 -12.79
CA SER A 628 3.04 6.82 -11.37
C SER A 628 1.84 7.63 -10.82
N PRO A 629 1.42 7.39 -9.56
CA PRO A 629 0.34 8.16 -8.93
C PRO A 629 0.57 9.67 -8.98
N SER A 630 1.79 10.13 -8.69
CA SER A 630 2.15 11.55 -8.72
C SER A 630 2.02 12.16 -10.13
N SER A 631 2.43 11.42 -11.17
CA SER A 631 2.32 11.88 -12.55
C SER A 631 0.87 12.00 -13.01
N LEU A 632 0.03 11.01 -12.66
CA LEU A 632 -1.40 11.00 -12.95
C LEU A 632 -2.09 12.22 -12.31
N LEU A 633 -1.85 12.44 -11.02
CA LEU A 633 -2.45 13.55 -10.28
C LEU A 633 -1.94 14.92 -10.75
N CYS A 634 -0.66 15.03 -11.11
CA CYS A 634 -0.07 16.24 -11.67
C CYS A 634 -0.66 16.57 -13.05
N ALA A 635 -0.87 15.56 -13.90
CA ALA A 635 -1.47 15.74 -15.22
C ALA A 635 -2.95 16.12 -15.12
N ALA A 636 -3.69 15.50 -14.20
CA ALA A 636 -5.08 15.88 -13.89
C ALA A 636 -5.15 17.34 -13.41
N PHE A 637 -4.24 17.75 -12.53
CA PHE A 637 -4.16 19.14 -12.09
C PHE A 637 -3.81 20.08 -13.25
N GLY A 638 -2.87 19.68 -14.11
CA GLY A 638 -2.52 20.40 -15.32
C GLY A 638 -3.72 20.63 -16.24
N ARG A 639 -4.59 19.64 -16.43
CA ARG A 639 -5.84 19.78 -17.21
C ARG A 639 -6.77 20.83 -16.61
N ILE A 640 -6.95 20.83 -15.28
CA ILE A 640 -7.77 21.83 -14.60
C ILE A 640 -7.15 23.23 -14.79
N LEU A 641 -5.84 23.38 -14.58
CA LEU A 641 -5.18 24.67 -14.80
C LEU A 641 -5.30 25.15 -16.25
N ALA A 642 -5.26 24.24 -17.24
CA ALA A 642 -5.37 24.60 -18.66
C ALA A 642 -6.74 25.21 -19.00
N LEU A 643 -7.82 24.71 -18.38
CA LEU A 643 -9.17 25.23 -18.59
C LEU A 643 -9.31 26.70 -18.18
N TRP A 644 -8.70 27.11 -17.07
CA TRP A 644 -8.82 28.48 -16.55
C TRP A 644 -7.68 29.42 -16.95
N SER A 645 -6.50 28.90 -17.26
CA SER A 645 -5.37 29.72 -17.74
C SER A 645 -5.40 29.97 -19.25
N GLY A 646 -6.18 29.20 -20.01
CA GLY A 646 -6.22 29.29 -21.47
C GLY A 646 -4.96 28.76 -22.17
N ALA A 647 -4.04 28.12 -21.44
CA ALA A 647 -2.80 27.56 -21.96
C ALA A 647 -2.71 26.06 -21.62
N ALA A 648 -2.39 25.22 -22.61
CA ALA A 648 -2.18 23.79 -22.42
C ALA A 648 -0.75 23.42 -21.99
N CYS A 649 0.17 24.38 -22.03
CA CYS A 649 1.58 24.19 -21.69
C CYS A 649 2.08 25.36 -20.84
N PHE A 650 2.57 25.06 -19.63
CA PHE A 650 3.02 26.04 -18.64
C PHE A 650 4.02 25.42 -17.66
N THR A 651 4.69 26.26 -16.86
CA THR A 651 5.66 25.80 -15.86
C THR A 651 5.07 25.84 -14.45
N LEU A 652 5.10 24.70 -13.75
CA LEU A 652 4.76 24.58 -12.33
C LEU A 652 6.03 24.47 -11.48
N GLY A 653 5.93 24.86 -10.20
CA GLY A 653 6.93 24.50 -9.20
C GLY A 653 6.59 23.14 -8.63
N MET A 654 7.36 22.11 -8.92
CA MET A 654 7.16 20.80 -8.29
C MET A 654 8.13 20.65 -7.13
N THR A 655 7.62 20.40 -5.93
CA THR A 655 8.47 20.10 -4.77
C THR A 655 8.64 18.59 -4.61
N THR A 656 9.87 18.18 -4.31
CA THR A 656 10.26 16.79 -4.06
C THR A 656 11.08 16.70 -2.78
N PHE A 657 11.16 15.50 -2.20
CA PHE A 657 12.03 15.25 -1.04
C PHE A 657 13.46 14.96 -1.52
N GLY A 658 14.31 15.98 -1.56
CA GLY A 658 15.69 15.88 -2.02
C GLY A 658 16.65 15.32 -0.99
N ARG A 659 16.24 14.30 -0.23
CA ARG A 659 17.09 13.62 0.77
C ARG A 659 18.14 12.78 0.05
N LEU A 660 19.23 13.41 -0.35
CA LEU A 660 20.37 12.70 -0.94
C LEU A 660 20.90 11.69 0.08
N ALA A 661 21.11 10.44 -0.34
CA ALA A 661 21.58 9.35 0.50
C ALA A 661 23.08 9.48 0.85
N LEU A 662 23.46 10.59 1.46
CA LEU A 662 24.82 10.91 1.85
C LEU A 662 25.23 10.22 3.15
N HIS A 663 24.27 9.74 3.94
CA HIS A 663 24.53 9.06 5.22
C HIS A 663 23.48 7.97 5.48
N PRO A 664 23.83 6.83 6.12
CA PRO A 664 22.88 5.75 6.43
C PRO A 664 21.70 6.18 7.33
N ASP A 665 21.89 7.21 8.16
CA ASP A 665 20.87 7.73 9.07
C ASP A 665 20.09 8.93 8.50
N ILE A 666 20.18 9.22 7.20
CA ILE A 666 19.55 10.42 6.59
C ILE A 666 18.02 10.50 6.83
N ASP A 667 17.36 9.35 6.86
CA ASP A 667 15.91 9.24 7.09
C ASP A 667 15.50 9.49 8.55
N GLU A 668 16.46 9.67 9.46
CA GLU A 668 16.21 10.01 10.87
C GLU A 668 16.52 11.48 11.19
N ILE A 669 16.99 12.26 10.21
CA ILE A 669 17.35 13.67 10.40
C ILE A 669 16.16 14.58 10.11
N VAL A 670 15.86 15.47 11.06
CA VAL A 670 14.94 16.60 10.87
C VAL A 670 15.69 17.75 10.20
N GLY A 671 15.09 18.34 9.17
CA GLY A 671 15.59 19.48 8.41
C GLY A 671 14.73 19.77 7.19
N ASP A 672 14.96 20.89 6.53
CA ASP A 672 14.28 21.20 5.26
C ASP A 672 15.09 20.65 4.06
N PHE A 673 14.69 19.45 3.61
CA PHE A 673 15.26 18.78 2.44
C PHE A 673 14.47 19.02 1.16
N THR A 674 13.54 19.99 1.17
CA THR A 674 12.70 20.30 0.02
C THR A 674 13.58 20.68 -1.17
N THR A 675 13.35 20.04 -2.30
CA THR A 675 13.98 20.39 -3.59
C THR A 675 12.90 20.81 -4.56
N MET A 676 13.11 21.95 -5.22
CA MET A 676 12.15 22.48 -6.17
C MET A 676 12.60 22.19 -7.60
N ILE A 677 11.65 21.81 -8.46
CA ILE A 677 11.88 21.56 -9.88
C ILE A 677 10.94 22.46 -10.69
N PRO A 678 11.45 23.24 -11.67
CA PRO A 678 10.61 23.98 -12.59
C PRO A 678 10.08 23.03 -13.67
N LEU A 679 8.93 22.43 -13.38
CA LEU A 679 8.31 21.38 -14.19
C LEU A 679 7.52 21.99 -15.34
N LEU A 680 7.91 21.65 -16.57
CA LEU A 680 7.08 21.92 -17.75
C LEU A 680 5.93 20.90 -17.77
N VAL A 681 4.70 21.39 -17.68
CA VAL A 681 3.49 20.58 -17.78
C VAL A 681 2.86 20.85 -19.13
N ASP A 682 2.83 19.82 -19.98
CA ASP A 682 2.15 19.84 -21.27
C ASP A 682 0.99 18.85 -21.24
N VAL A 683 -0.22 19.40 -21.27
CA VAL A 683 -1.49 18.65 -21.32
C VAL A 683 -2.25 18.95 -22.61
N GLY A 684 -1.53 19.26 -23.71
CA GLY A 684 -2.12 19.58 -25.01
C GLY A 684 -2.61 18.37 -25.81
N ALA A 685 -2.17 17.16 -25.47
CA ALA A 685 -2.68 15.94 -26.10
C ALA A 685 -4.20 15.80 -25.86
N SER A 686 -4.95 15.24 -26.82
CA SER A 686 -6.37 14.94 -26.62
C SER A 686 -6.52 13.88 -25.52
N ARG A 687 -5.96 12.68 -25.71
CA ARG A 687 -6.02 11.61 -24.71
C ARG A 687 -5.31 11.99 -23.40
N PHE A 688 -6.00 11.84 -22.27
CA PHE A 688 -5.43 12.04 -20.94
C PHE A 688 -4.19 11.18 -20.69
N GLU A 689 -4.24 9.91 -21.10
CA GLU A 689 -3.12 8.97 -20.94
C GLU A 689 -1.82 9.51 -21.55
N THR A 690 -1.89 10.03 -22.78
CA THR A 690 -0.74 10.57 -23.50
C THR A 690 -0.20 11.85 -22.85
N ALA A 691 -1.10 12.72 -22.36
CA ALA A 691 -0.72 13.90 -21.60
C ALA A 691 0.01 13.50 -20.30
N ALA A 692 -0.56 12.56 -19.54
CA ALA A 692 0.01 12.09 -18.28
C ALA A 692 1.37 11.41 -18.47
N GLN A 693 1.56 10.61 -19.53
CA GLN A 693 2.85 10.01 -19.86
C GLN A 693 3.88 11.06 -20.28
N THR A 694 3.45 12.14 -20.93
CA THR A 694 4.33 13.26 -21.31
C THR A 694 4.81 14.01 -20.06
N VAL A 695 3.89 14.37 -19.17
CA VAL A 695 4.22 14.96 -17.87
C VAL A 695 5.14 14.04 -17.06
N GLN A 696 4.87 12.74 -17.03
CA GLN A 696 5.69 11.75 -16.33
C GLN A 696 7.14 11.71 -16.83
N ARG A 697 7.35 11.58 -18.14
CA ARG A 697 8.70 11.58 -18.73
C ARG A 697 9.45 12.85 -18.39
N GLN A 698 8.73 13.98 -18.34
CA GLN A 698 9.29 15.27 -17.98
C GLN A 698 9.71 15.32 -16.51
N ILE A 699 8.84 14.88 -15.60
CA ILE A 699 9.13 14.72 -14.16
C ILE A 699 10.43 13.93 -13.97
N TRP A 700 10.57 12.76 -14.60
CA TRP A 700 11.74 11.90 -14.41
C TRP A 700 13.04 12.54 -14.91
N ARG A 701 13.03 13.14 -16.10
CA ARG A 701 14.20 13.84 -16.65
C ARG A 701 14.62 15.02 -15.78
N ASP A 702 13.67 15.78 -15.26
CA ASP A 702 13.97 16.91 -14.39
C ASP A 702 14.50 16.46 -13.03
N MET A 703 13.97 15.35 -12.48
CA MET A 703 14.45 14.75 -11.24
C MET A 703 15.89 14.23 -11.34
N ASP A 704 16.31 13.68 -12.47
CA ASP A 704 17.71 13.28 -12.71
C ASP A 704 18.70 14.44 -12.59
N ASN A 705 18.21 15.65 -12.83
CA ASN A 705 18.97 16.90 -12.84
C ASN A 705 18.65 17.79 -11.62
N ALA A 706 18.02 17.25 -10.57
CA ALA A 706 17.62 18.01 -9.39
C ALA A 706 18.78 18.48 -8.48
N LEU A 707 20.02 18.04 -8.73
CA LEU A 707 21.21 18.53 -8.01
C LEU A 707 21.48 20.03 -8.25
N PHE A 708 21.05 20.56 -9.39
CA PHE A 708 21.00 22.00 -9.62
C PHE A 708 19.55 22.44 -9.37
N ASP A 709 19.29 22.86 -8.13
CA ASP A 709 17.94 23.09 -7.60
C ASP A 709 17.17 24.19 -8.37
N GLY A 710 15.85 24.08 -8.43
CA GLY A 710 14.97 25.00 -9.14
C GLY A 710 15.04 26.44 -8.66
N ILE A 711 15.41 26.69 -7.41
CA ILE A 711 15.71 28.03 -6.92
C ILE A 711 16.99 28.58 -7.56
N GLU A 712 17.99 27.73 -7.81
CA GLU A 712 19.21 28.13 -8.54
C GLU A 712 18.91 28.41 -10.02
N VAL A 713 18.09 27.55 -10.66
CA VAL A 713 17.55 27.80 -12.01
C VAL A 713 16.85 29.15 -12.07
N GLN A 714 16.03 29.44 -11.06
CA GLN A 714 15.32 30.70 -10.99
C GLN A 714 16.25 31.91 -10.83
N ARG A 715 17.29 31.80 -10.00
CA ARG A 715 18.26 32.89 -9.82
C ARG A 715 18.99 33.20 -11.13
N GLU A 716 19.37 32.18 -11.89
CA GLU A 716 19.97 32.38 -13.21
C GLU A 716 18.96 32.99 -14.21
N ARG A 717 17.68 32.57 -14.18
CA ARG A 717 16.61 33.19 -14.97
C ARG A 717 16.47 34.68 -14.69
N ASN A 718 16.36 35.06 -13.42
CA ASN A 718 16.26 36.46 -13.00
C ASN A 718 17.49 37.26 -13.43
N ARG A 719 18.69 36.68 -13.30
CA ARG A 719 19.95 37.30 -13.72
C ARG A 719 20.00 37.56 -15.23
N LEU A 720 19.57 36.59 -16.04
CA LEU A 720 19.58 36.69 -17.50
C LEU A 720 18.49 37.63 -18.04
N GLN A 721 17.28 37.57 -17.49
CA GLN A 721 16.13 38.36 -17.95
C GLN A 721 16.10 39.78 -17.36
N ARG A 722 17.04 40.13 -16.46
CA ARG A 722 17.07 41.40 -15.71
C ARG A 722 15.75 41.71 -15.00
N HIS A 723 15.02 40.68 -14.60
CA HIS A 723 13.78 40.80 -13.84
C HIS A 723 14.10 40.67 -12.35
N ILE A 724 13.77 41.71 -11.59
CA ILE A 724 13.96 41.76 -10.13
C ILE A 724 12.60 41.47 -9.50
N GLY A 725 12.51 40.39 -8.70
CA GLY A 725 11.41 40.18 -7.75
C GLY A 725 10.16 39.45 -8.24
N ALA A 726 10.11 38.92 -9.47
CA ALA A 726 8.97 38.10 -9.91
C ALA A 726 9.02 36.69 -9.29
N ALA A 727 7.91 36.26 -8.67
CA ALA A 727 7.72 34.88 -8.22
C ALA A 727 7.74 33.94 -9.44
N ALA A 728 8.64 32.97 -9.39
CA ALA A 728 9.01 32.15 -10.52
C ALA A 728 7.93 31.17 -10.98
N PHE A 729 7.34 30.55 -9.96
CA PHE A 729 6.50 29.38 -10.02
C PHE A 729 5.41 29.56 -8.95
N PRO A 730 4.48 30.52 -9.14
CA PRO A 730 3.45 30.83 -8.17
C PRO A 730 2.39 29.72 -8.01
N VAL A 731 2.39 28.72 -8.89
CA VAL A 731 1.54 27.53 -8.77
C VAL A 731 2.44 26.33 -8.54
N VAL A 732 2.24 25.66 -7.41
CA VAL A 732 3.07 24.58 -6.91
C VAL A 732 2.29 23.27 -6.88
N PHE A 733 2.98 22.18 -7.20
CA PHE A 733 2.49 20.82 -7.04
C PHE A 733 3.41 20.05 -6.08
N THR A 734 2.82 19.58 -4.98
CA THR A 734 3.51 18.91 -3.88
C THR A 734 2.98 17.50 -3.75
N SER A 735 3.80 16.49 -4.09
CA SER A 735 3.42 15.09 -3.90
C SER A 735 4.19 14.44 -2.77
N THR A 736 3.43 13.89 -1.81
CA THR A 736 3.98 13.12 -0.68
C THR A 736 3.69 11.62 -0.76
N ILE A 737 3.05 11.18 -1.85
CA ILE A 737 2.70 9.78 -2.10
C ILE A 737 3.98 8.94 -2.22
N GLY A 738 4.05 7.85 -1.46
CA GLY A 738 5.21 6.93 -1.45
C GLY A 738 6.42 7.42 -0.64
N ALA A 739 6.33 8.61 -0.02
CA ALA A 739 7.37 9.12 0.87
C ALA A 739 7.29 8.55 2.29
N GLY A 740 6.27 7.75 2.62
CA GLY A 740 5.98 7.33 4.00
C GLY A 740 5.26 8.40 4.83
N VAL A 741 4.94 9.54 4.23
CA VAL A 741 4.14 10.60 4.85
C VAL A 741 2.69 10.13 4.87
N GLY A 742 2.10 10.00 6.06
CA GLY A 742 0.75 9.46 6.25
C GLY A 742 0.67 7.94 6.49
N GLU A 743 1.78 7.20 6.33
CA GLU A 743 1.83 5.77 6.66
C GLU A 743 1.71 5.56 8.18
N GLY A 744 0.60 4.95 8.62
CA GLY A 744 0.32 4.70 10.04
C GLY A 744 -0.56 5.75 10.74
N ALA A 745 -0.87 6.86 10.08
CA ALA A 745 -1.92 7.77 10.53
C ALA A 745 -3.28 7.19 10.11
N GLY A 746 -4.06 6.69 11.07
CA GLY A 746 -5.51 6.51 10.85
C GLY A 746 -6.18 7.88 10.65
N GLU A 747 -7.50 7.92 10.46
CA GLU A 747 -8.29 9.18 10.47
C GLU A 747 -8.03 10.05 11.71
N LYS A 748 -7.47 9.44 12.77
CA LYS A 748 -6.97 10.08 13.98
C LYS A 748 -5.49 10.42 13.80
N VAL A 749 -5.21 11.72 13.81
CA VAL A 749 -3.88 12.30 13.62
C VAL A 749 -2.95 11.94 14.76
N ILE A 750 -3.52 11.63 15.92
CA ILE A 750 -2.80 11.02 17.02
C ILE A 750 -3.40 9.64 17.29
N ALA A 751 -2.65 8.58 17.00
CA ALA A 751 -2.94 7.24 17.48
C ALA A 751 -1.63 6.43 17.49
N ALA A 752 -1.33 5.79 18.62
CA ALA A 752 -0.43 4.65 18.63
C ALA A 752 -1.20 3.39 19.06
N PRO A 753 -0.95 2.23 18.42
CA PRO A 753 -1.42 0.95 18.94
C PRO A 753 -0.70 0.58 20.24
N GLY A 754 -1.39 -0.18 21.09
CA GLY A 754 -1.05 -0.34 22.51
C GLY A 754 0.27 -1.03 22.86
N ASP A 755 0.86 -0.54 23.95
CA ASP A 755 1.26 -1.33 25.12
C ASP A 755 1.19 -0.41 26.35
N ALA A 756 0.30 -0.73 27.30
CA ALA A 756 0.18 -0.20 28.68
C ALA A 756 0.41 1.30 29.00
N GLY A 757 0.24 2.24 28.04
CA GLY A 757 0.34 3.69 28.25
C GLY A 757 -0.94 4.46 27.86
N PRO A 758 -1.13 5.72 28.31
CA PRO A 758 -2.26 6.56 27.88
C PRO A 758 -2.23 6.80 26.38
N VAL A 759 -3.34 6.48 25.72
CA VAL A 759 -3.52 6.71 24.29
C VAL A 759 -3.81 8.19 24.07
N LEU A 760 -2.85 8.92 23.51
CA LEU A 760 -3.13 10.27 22.99
C LEU A 760 -3.92 10.08 21.68
N SER A 761 -5.09 10.68 21.58
CA SER A 761 -5.86 10.66 20.34
C SER A 761 -6.58 11.96 20.09
N GLY A 762 -6.54 12.41 18.83
CA GLY A 762 -7.17 13.66 18.43
C GLY A 762 -7.53 13.73 16.95
N SER A 763 -8.42 14.67 16.65
CA SER A 763 -8.89 14.99 15.30
C SER A 763 -8.41 16.37 14.89
N ILE A 764 -7.99 16.54 13.63
CA ILE A 764 -7.68 17.87 13.09
C ILE A 764 -8.98 18.64 12.92
N GLY A 765 -9.08 19.80 13.58
CA GLY A 765 -10.19 20.73 13.38
C GLY A 765 -9.90 21.74 12.27
N HIS A 766 -8.66 22.23 12.18
CA HIS A 766 -8.22 23.18 11.16
C HIS A 766 -6.74 22.98 10.86
N SER A 767 -6.33 23.16 9.61
CA SER A 767 -4.93 23.23 9.23
C SER A 767 -4.76 24.14 8.04
N ILE A 768 -3.60 24.77 7.93
CA ILE A 768 -3.22 25.59 6.79
C ILE A 768 -1.69 25.52 6.66
N SER A 769 -1.20 25.56 5.43
CA SER A 769 0.18 25.92 5.16
C SER A 769 0.23 27.12 4.23
N GLN A 770 1.29 27.89 4.37
CA GLN A 770 1.57 29.03 3.51
C GLN A 770 3.03 28.97 3.11
N THR A 771 3.32 29.35 1.86
CA THR A 771 4.68 29.42 1.34
C THR A 771 4.88 30.79 0.71
N SER A 772 5.97 31.46 1.10
CA SER A 772 6.29 32.78 0.52
C SER A 772 6.36 32.70 -1.00
N GLN A 773 5.74 33.65 -1.69
CA GLN A 773 5.73 33.74 -3.16
C GLN A 773 4.94 32.65 -3.92
N VAL A 774 4.15 31.83 -3.22
CA VAL A 774 3.23 30.85 -3.83
C VAL A 774 1.80 31.39 -3.74
N LEU A 775 1.05 31.28 -4.83
CA LEU A 775 -0.36 31.66 -4.92
C LEU A 775 -1.30 30.48 -4.72
N LEU A 776 -0.90 29.30 -5.21
CA LEU A 776 -1.66 28.06 -5.13
C LEU A 776 -0.68 26.90 -4.96
N ASP A 777 -0.80 26.16 -3.87
CA ASP A 777 -0.09 24.90 -3.63
C ASP A 777 -1.09 23.74 -3.63
N HIS A 778 -0.96 22.85 -4.62
CA HIS A 778 -1.72 21.62 -4.70
C HIS A 778 -0.93 20.47 -4.08
N GLN A 779 -1.39 20.02 -2.92
CA GLN A 779 -0.75 19.00 -2.10
C GLN A 779 -1.53 17.69 -2.20
N VAL A 780 -0.83 16.59 -2.51
CA VAL A 780 -1.40 15.24 -2.53
C VAL A 780 -0.66 14.30 -1.57
N THR A 781 -1.42 13.55 -0.79
CA THR A 781 -0.92 12.61 0.22
C THR A 781 -1.81 11.40 0.33
N GLU A 782 -1.28 10.28 0.81
CA GLU A 782 -2.04 9.06 1.03
C GLU A 782 -2.16 8.80 2.54
N VAL A 783 -3.38 8.66 3.04
CA VAL A 783 -3.67 8.46 4.46
C VAL A 783 -4.66 7.32 4.62
N ALA A 784 -4.24 6.27 5.34
CA ALA A 784 -5.03 5.05 5.53
C ALA A 784 -5.57 4.45 4.22
N GLY A 785 -4.74 4.45 3.15
CA GLY A 785 -5.09 3.92 1.83
C GLY A 785 -6.02 4.79 0.99
N ALA A 786 -6.47 5.95 1.49
CA ALA A 786 -7.23 6.93 0.72
C ALA A 786 -6.32 8.09 0.27
N LEU A 787 -6.64 8.66 -0.89
CA LEU A 787 -5.98 9.88 -1.36
C LEU A 787 -6.62 11.09 -0.65
N SER A 788 -5.80 11.93 -0.05
CA SER A 788 -6.19 13.27 0.37
C SER A 788 -5.51 14.29 -0.52
N TYR A 789 -6.28 15.23 -1.04
CA TYR A 789 -5.78 16.34 -1.83
C TYR A 789 -6.25 17.68 -1.27
N THR A 790 -5.34 18.64 -1.26
CA THR A 790 -5.50 19.90 -0.54
C THR A 790 -4.94 21.05 -1.36
N TRP A 791 -5.68 22.16 -1.46
CA TRP A 791 -5.23 23.39 -2.07
C TRP A 791 -5.12 24.48 -1.01
N ASP A 792 -3.89 24.96 -0.80
CA ASP A 792 -3.66 26.19 -0.04
C ASP A 792 -3.43 27.32 -1.03
N TYR A 793 -4.20 28.40 -0.90
CA TYR A 793 -4.18 29.48 -1.86
C TYR A 793 -4.30 30.86 -1.22
N ASP A 794 -3.71 31.86 -1.88
CA ASP A 794 -3.78 33.26 -1.49
C ASP A 794 -5.15 33.84 -1.86
N ALA A 795 -6.01 33.99 -0.85
CA ALA A 795 -7.39 34.44 -1.00
C ALA A 795 -7.54 35.93 -1.34
N GLU A 796 -6.47 36.72 -1.18
CA GLU A 796 -6.45 38.12 -1.61
C GLU A 796 -6.33 38.22 -3.14
N LEU A 797 -5.64 37.26 -3.76
CA LEU A 797 -5.35 37.27 -5.20
C LEU A 797 -6.24 36.35 -6.01
N LEU A 798 -6.56 35.17 -5.48
CA LEU A 798 -7.40 34.17 -6.13
C LEU A 798 -8.80 34.18 -5.49
N PRO A 799 -9.86 34.51 -6.25
CA PRO A 799 -11.23 34.50 -5.73
C PRO A 799 -11.64 33.13 -5.16
N GLU A 800 -12.28 33.12 -3.99
CA GLU A 800 -12.75 31.89 -3.34
C GLU A 800 -13.73 31.08 -4.20
N ASP A 801 -14.63 31.75 -4.92
CA ASP A 801 -15.57 31.16 -5.87
C ASP A 801 -14.86 30.46 -7.04
N LEU A 802 -13.86 31.13 -7.64
CA LEU A 802 -13.01 30.55 -8.67
C LEU A 802 -12.28 29.30 -8.15
N MET A 803 -11.69 29.40 -6.96
CA MET A 803 -10.93 28.31 -6.36
C MET A 803 -11.82 27.12 -5.99
N GLY A 804 -13.04 27.39 -5.49
CA GLY A 804 -14.06 26.37 -5.23
C GLY A 804 -14.47 25.63 -6.50
N ASP A 805 -14.75 26.35 -7.60
CA ASP A 805 -15.13 25.75 -8.88
C ASP A 805 -14.01 24.90 -9.47
N MET A 806 -12.78 25.41 -9.49
CA MET A 806 -11.60 24.67 -9.96
C MET A 806 -11.33 23.41 -9.12
N PHE A 807 -11.46 23.51 -7.80
CA PHE A 807 -11.26 22.38 -6.89
C PHE A 807 -12.34 21.30 -7.07
N ALA A 808 -13.60 21.71 -7.23
CA ALA A 808 -14.70 20.79 -7.53
C ALA A 808 -14.50 20.09 -8.89
N ALA A 809 -14.05 20.83 -9.91
CA ALA A 809 -13.74 20.27 -11.23
C ALA A 809 -12.58 19.25 -11.17
N TYR A 810 -11.57 19.49 -10.34
CA TYR A 810 -10.50 18.52 -10.10
C TYR A 810 -11.04 17.21 -9.50
N GLY A 811 -11.89 17.30 -8.47
CA GLY A 811 -12.54 16.12 -7.88
C GLY A 811 -13.39 15.34 -8.87
N GLN A 812 -14.20 16.04 -9.69
CA GLN A 812 -15.01 15.42 -10.74
C GLN A 812 -14.16 14.74 -11.83
N LEU A 813 -13.02 15.32 -12.20
CA LEU A 813 -12.09 14.70 -13.13
C LEU A 813 -11.50 13.41 -12.55
N LEU A 814 -11.10 13.39 -11.27
CA LEU A 814 -10.62 12.17 -10.62
C LEU A 814 -11.72 11.10 -10.55
N ASP A 815 -12.96 11.50 -10.25
CA ASP A 815 -14.11 10.61 -10.27
C ASP A 815 -14.30 9.97 -11.65
N ALA A 816 -14.29 10.79 -12.71
CA ALA A 816 -14.44 10.33 -14.09
C ALA A 816 -13.30 9.39 -14.53
N LEU A 817 -12.04 9.74 -14.24
CA LEU A 817 -10.88 8.89 -14.54
C LEU A 817 -10.97 7.54 -13.80
N CYS A 818 -11.60 7.49 -12.63
CA CYS A 818 -11.82 6.27 -11.88
C CYS A 818 -12.94 5.39 -12.46
N SER A 819 -14.07 5.97 -12.88
CA SER A 819 -15.30 5.21 -13.20
C SER A 819 -15.60 5.04 -14.69
N ASP A 820 -15.05 5.89 -15.56
CA ASP A 820 -15.39 5.91 -16.99
C ASP A 820 -14.16 5.59 -17.84
N GLU A 821 -14.26 4.56 -18.69
CA GLU A 821 -13.16 4.23 -19.59
C GLU A 821 -12.85 5.37 -20.58
N GLY A 822 -13.89 6.00 -21.10
CA GLY A 822 -13.79 7.08 -22.09
C GLY A 822 -13.13 8.35 -21.55
N ALA A 823 -13.14 8.58 -20.23
CA ALA A 823 -12.46 9.73 -19.62
C ALA A 823 -10.94 9.75 -19.84
N TRP A 824 -10.35 8.62 -20.22
CA TRP A 824 -8.92 8.53 -20.55
C TRP A 824 -8.61 8.82 -22.03
N ASP A 825 -9.64 8.73 -22.88
CA ASP A 825 -9.55 8.88 -24.33
C ASP A 825 -9.85 10.31 -24.82
N VAL A 826 -10.33 11.19 -23.94
CA VAL A 826 -10.83 12.55 -24.26
C VAL A 826 -9.87 13.66 -23.84
#